data_AF-S7RIT4-F1
#
_entry.id   AF-S7RIT4-F1
#
_cell.length_a   1.000
_cell.length_b   1.000
_cell.length_c   1.000
_cell.angle_alpha   90.00
_cell.angle_beta   90.00
_cell.angle_gamma   90.00
#
_symmetry.space_group_name_H-M   'P 1'
#
loop_
_entity.id
_entity.type
_entity.pdbx_description
1 polymer ?
#
loop_
_entity_poly.entity_id
_entity_poly.type
_entity_poly.pdbx_seq_one_letter_code
_entity_poly.pdbx_strand_id
1 'polypeptide(L)'
;MIPLHPSVYHTALRQLREGATLLDIQSTNREMQAAGAYPGQAKALEDSPYRWLLKQSDTRSLYRQFNRMQGIHVSERAHINIDDWLNENSPRYDKTLADAVFHYSAHAEKGDRFEICIATKDMRDAAWKYAHGSQVILDGTFGISNKKLLLFIVMGVDNKGRGVPLAFMLFSAPSGNKQTSAGYNTDVISRLLEKWKHSLRTRNGIVFEPLVAITDTDLMERGALIHVFPKIWLLICKFHLRQSWRKHRNRLLRGNSPVHLTVKNRLRRVEEALVKTTTLDEARTVIAQEQEFFEAMLDGTHAGIAKNGLDHLVNYLLGYWCKEALWCSWSDYGRQVTARIMKCPFEGVLPTTNHLESFNCVLKRKHLRRWQRGGRRLREDMLLKILVTKVLPSIFHQRAFEEQDDACRESLIRRLPGGDKLLARRDDAGSRNQLVLPPVAYHVPDEQRDLAAQELVTHSQIGAPSMVGDGFVFECYSSLATELDTSPIKYKIFIGFSRTAECECKDFTHRGGACKHIRAALLYMNHLRMSSLPSLPVITLPTSAQEARALQTRLMMDTTVSADNPDEHADHPINRAAAAVEGSLCETNGIYETEIHAEPEGESDVDSDDTESVATDAPDKTGSAYEFTDLRTIAKAGIDQQAVSRVFYELSQVAPKFADMAFYLKDATLTSDSDIANTRLFNAQIGLLTTELSRMVATAHASSKDADSTPVIATDVPSATLLSTPRASKRNRLDIIGPSPEKAQKRHNSYAPH
;
A
#
# COMPACT_ATOMS: atom_id res chain seq x y z
N MET A 1 -26.41 23.96 -41.52
CA MET A 1 -25.91 22.70 -40.94
C MET A 1 -27.13 21.91 -40.47
N ILE A 2 -27.34 20.68 -40.97
CA ILE A 2 -28.55 19.88 -40.65
C ILE A 2 -28.49 19.42 -39.17
N PRO A 3 -29.50 19.73 -38.33
CA PRO A 3 -29.51 19.37 -36.92
C PRO A 3 -29.67 17.85 -36.71
N LEU A 4 -29.14 17.33 -35.60
CA LEU A 4 -29.37 15.94 -35.20
C LEU A 4 -30.79 15.78 -34.64
N HIS A 5 -31.49 14.71 -35.04
CA HIS A 5 -32.86 14.46 -34.58
C HIS A 5 -32.92 14.24 -33.04
N PRO A 6 -33.94 14.78 -32.33
CA PRO A 6 -34.06 14.63 -30.88
C PRO A 6 -34.13 13.19 -30.37
N SER A 7 -34.74 12.26 -31.12
CA SER A 7 -34.82 10.85 -30.72
C SER A 7 -33.44 10.17 -30.65
N VAL A 8 -32.49 10.59 -31.49
CA VAL A 8 -31.10 10.12 -31.43
C VAL A 8 -30.45 10.58 -30.12
N TYR A 9 -30.66 11.83 -29.72
CA TYR A 9 -30.19 12.32 -28.42
C TYR A 9 -30.86 11.56 -27.27
N HIS A 10 -32.16 11.32 -27.32
CA HIS A 10 -32.88 10.61 -26.26
C HIS A 10 -32.31 9.20 -26.05
N THR A 11 -32.14 8.42 -27.13
CA THR A 11 -31.57 7.07 -27.06
C THR A 11 -30.12 7.08 -26.58
N ALA A 12 -29.30 8.03 -27.05
CA ALA A 12 -27.91 8.17 -26.61
C ALA A 12 -27.80 8.58 -25.12
N LEU A 13 -28.67 9.46 -24.63
CA LEU A 13 -28.71 9.88 -23.23
C LEU A 13 -29.16 8.75 -22.31
N ARG A 14 -30.09 7.90 -22.76
CA ARG A 14 -30.50 6.68 -22.04
C ARG A 14 -29.32 5.71 -21.92
N GLN A 15 -28.64 5.42 -23.02
CA GLN A 15 -27.45 4.57 -23.03
C GLN A 15 -26.34 5.11 -22.11
N LEU A 16 -26.08 6.43 -22.10
CA LEU A 16 -25.13 7.04 -21.16
C LEU A 16 -25.55 6.85 -19.69
N ARG A 17 -26.85 6.90 -19.40
CA ARG A 17 -27.39 6.65 -18.05
C ARG A 17 -27.19 5.20 -17.63
N GLU A 18 -27.29 4.27 -18.58
CA GLU A 18 -27.06 2.83 -18.40
C GLU A 18 -25.57 2.46 -18.36
N GLY A 19 -24.67 3.42 -18.64
CA GLY A 19 -23.22 3.24 -18.55
C GLY A 19 -22.53 2.82 -19.84
N ALA A 20 -23.21 2.91 -20.98
CA ALA A 20 -22.64 2.64 -22.29
C ALA A 20 -21.47 3.59 -22.60
N THR A 21 -20.43 3.07 -23.26
CA THR A 21 -19.31 3.90 -23.72
C THR A 21 -19.73 4.71 -24.94
N LEU A 22 -18.94 5.75 -25.27
CA LEU A 22 -19.20 6.53 -26.49
C LEU A 22 -19.10 5.68 -27.76
N LEU A 23 -18.24 4.64 -27.76
CA LEU A 23 -18.11 3.72 -28.88
C LEU A 23 -19.38 2.88 -29.05
N ASP A 24 -19.92 2.35 -27.95
CA ASP A 24 -21.17 1.57 -27.94
C ASP A 24 -22.32 2.43 -28.47
N ILE A 25 -22.44 3.67 -27.97
CA ILE A 25 -23.47 4.63 -28.41
C ILE A 25 -23.37 4.91 -29.90
N GLN A 26 -22.15 5.05 -30.43
CA GLN A 26 -21.92 5.25 -31.86
C GLN A 26 -22.23 4.00 -32.68
N SER A 27 -21.95 2.80 -32.16
CA SER A 27 -22.31 1.53 -32.82
C SER A 27 -23.82 1.37 -32.89
N THR A 28 -24.50 1.46 -31.75
CA THR A 28 -25.96 1.37 -31.67
C THR A 28 -26.63 2.45 -32.52
N ASN A 29 -26.05 3.66 -32.60
CA ASN A 29 -26.59 4.68 -33.49
C ASN A 29 -26.48 4.32 -34.98
N ARG A 30 -25.36 3.74 -35.42
CA ARG A 30 -25.21 3.25 -36.80
C ARG A 30 -26.20 2.13 -37.09
N GLU A 31 -26.32 1.16 -36.18
CA GLU A 31 -27.25 0.03 -36.31
C GLU A 31 -28.71 0.50 -36.40
N MET A 32 -29.14 1.37 -35.47
CA MET A 32 -30.51 1.89 -35.47
C MET A 32 -30.81 2.75 -36.70
N GLN A 33 -29.83 3.53 -37.17
CA GLN A 33 -30.01 4.34 -38.37
C GLN A 33 -30.09 3.47 -39.63
N ALA A 34 -29.28 2.42 -39.74
CA ALA A 34 -29.35 1.46 -40.85
C ALA A 34 -30.68 0.67 -40.84
N ALA A 35 -31.17 0.31 -39.66
CA ALA A 35 -32.42 -0.42 -39.49
C ALA A 35 -33.69 0.46 -39.59
N GLY A 36 -33.55 1.78 -39.72
CA GLY A 36 -34.71 2.69 -39.69
C GLY A 36 -35.45 2.69 -38.34
N ALA A 37 -34.76 2.33 -37.26
CA ALA A 37 -35.37 2.02 -35.96
C ALA A 37 -35.66 3.25 -35.10
N TYR A 38 -35.26 4.45 -35.53
CA TYR A 38 -35.57 5.66 -34.77
C TYR A 38 -37.00 6.15 -35.01
N PRO A 39 -37.72 6.57 -33.96
CA PRO A 39 -39.04 7.18 -34.12
C PRO A 39 -38.98 8.39 -35.06
N GLY A 40 -39.80 8.35 -36.12
CA GLY A 40 -39.89 9.40 -37.13
C GLY A 40 -38.82 9.34 -38.24
N GLN A 41 -38.03 8.27 -38.32
CA GLN A 41 -37.02 8.13 -39.35
C GLN A 41 -37.65 7.87 -40.73
N ALA A 42 -37.45 8.80 -41.65
CA ALA A 42 -37.92 8.65 -43.03
C ALA A 42 -37.20 7.51 -43.75
N LYS A 43 -37.93 6.80 -44.62
CA LYS A 43 -37.35 5.75 -45.49
C LYS A 43 -36.34 6.31 -46.48
N ALA A 44 -36.61 7.49 -47.03
CA ALA A 44 -35.68 8.28 -47.82
C ALA A 44 -35.04 9.34 -46.92
N LEU A 45 -33.74 9.23 -46.67
CA LEU A 45 -33.01 10.14 -45.76
C LEU A 45 -32.78 11.54 -46.37
N GLU A 46 -32.88 11.65 -47.70
CA GLU A 46 -32.68 12.90 -48.46
C GLU A 46 -33.76 13.93 -48.17
N ASP A 47 -34.97 13.48 -47.86
CA ASP A 47 -36.12 14.33 -47.54
C ASP A 47 -36.18 14.74 -46.05
N SER A 48 -35.26 14.23 -45.23
CA SER A 48 -35.27 14.47 -43.79
C SER A 48 -34.66 15.84 -43.46
N PRO A 49 -35.38 16.73 -42.75
CA PRO A 49 -34.81 17.99 -42.25
C PRO A 49 -33.80 17.76 -41.11
N TYR A 50 -33.63 16.50 -40.68
CA TYR A 50 -32.72 16.08 -39.62
C TYR A 50 -31.69 15.07 -40.09
N ARG A 51 -30.58 15.05 -39.37
CA ARG A 51 -29.57 13.99 -39.44
C ARG A 51 -29.84 12.94 -38.37
N TRP A 52 -29.64 11.67 -38.74
CA TRP A 52 -29.88 10.50 -37.88
C TRP A 52 -28.59 9.84 -37.37
N LEU A 53 -27.46 10.07 -38.06
CA LEU A 53 -26.16 9.56 -37.65
C LEU A 53 -25.45 10.57 -36.74
N LEU A 54 -25.00 10.16 -35.56
CA LEU A 54 -24.24 10.96 -34.59
C LEU A 54 -22.83 11.25 -35.12
N LYS A 55 -22.41 12.52 -35.08
CA LYS A 55 -21.06 12.97 -35.49
C LYS A 55 -20.22 13.34 -34.27
N GLN A 56 -18.92 13.45 -34.47
CA GLN A 56 -17.99 13.84 -33.40
C GLN A 56 -18.34 15.20 -32.77
N SER A 57 -18.86 16.15 -33.57
CA SER A 57 -19.31 17.46 -33.11
C SER A 57 -20.47 17.40 -32.11
N ASP A 58 -21.36 16.40 -32.22
CA ASP A 58 -22.53 16.26 -31.34
C ASP A 58 -22.17 15.76 -29.95
N THR A 59 -21.02 15.10 -29.80
CA THR A 59 -20.58 14.52 -28.52
C THR A 59 -20.51 15.59 -27.43
N ARG A 60 -20.12 16.83 -27.76
CA ARG A 60 -20.11 17.94 -26.80
C ARG A 60 -21.52 18.27 -26.31
N SER A 61 -22.49 18.31 -27.22
CA SER A 61 -23.89 18.60 -26.91
C SER A 61 -24.54 17.46 -26.11
N LEU A 62 -24.27 16.21 -26.48
CA LEU A 62 -24.73 15.02 -25.77
C LEU A 62 -24.28 15.04 -24.30
N TYR A 63 -22.98 15.17 -24.04
CA TYR A 63 -22.47 15.22 -22.66
C TYR A 63 -22.92 16.48 -21.90
N ARG A 64 -23.14 17.61 -22.58
CA ARG A 64 -23.74 18.81 -21.98
C ARG A 64 -25.18 18.59 -21.52
N GLN A 65 -25.97 17.88 -22.33
CA GLN A 65 -27.34 17.51 -21.96
C GLN A 65 -27.32 16.49 -20.82
N PHE A 66 -26.46 15.48 -20.91
CA PHE A 66 -26.27 14.48 -19.86
C PHE A 66 -25.93 15.10 -18.51
N ASN A 67 -24.95 16.00 -18.47
CA ASN A 67 -24.56 16.69 -17.24
C ASN A 67 -25.67 17.62 -16.71
N ARG A 68 -26.42 18.28 -17.60
CA ARG A 68 -27.59 19.09 -17.19
C ARG A 68 -28.68 18.24 -16.54
N MET A 69 -28.93 17.01 -17.02
CA MET A 69 -29.88 16.09 -16.37
C MET A 69 -29.44 15.72 -14.94
N GLN A 70 -28.15 15.84 -14.62
CA GLN A 70 -27.59 15.62 -13.28
C GLN A 70 -27.51 16.92 -12.46
N GLY A 71 -28.06 18.04 -12.95
CA GLY A 71 -28.00 19.35 -12.30
C GLY A 71 -26.65 20.08 -12.43
N ILE A 72 -25.77 19.64 -13.33
CA ILE A 72 -24.44 20.23 -13.54
C ILE A 72 -24.46 21.21 -14.72
N HIS A 73 -24.31 22.51 -14.43
CA HIS A 73 -24.19 23.54 -15.45
C HIS A 73 -22.74 23.67 -15.92
N VAL A 74 -22.38 22.94 -16.97
CA VAL A 74 -21.02 22.94 -17.50
C VAL A 74 -20.61 24.23 -18.23
N SER A 75 -21.56 25.12 -18.51
CA SER A 75 -21.28 26.49 -18.98
C SER A 75 -20.65 27.35 -17.87
N GLU A 76 -20.95 27.04 -16.61
CA GLU A 76 -20.37 27.70 -15.46
C GLU A 76 -19.05 27.05 -15.05
N ARG A 77 -18.24 27.82 -14.31
CA ARG A 77 -16.99 27.33 -13.73
C ARG A 77 -17.31 26.34 -12.61
N ALA A 78 -16.50 25.29 -12.48
CA ALA A 78 -16.77 24.19 -11.56
C ALA A 78 -16.87 24.62 -10.08
N HIS A 79 -15.99 25.53 -9.63
CA HIS A 79 -16.04 26.05 -8.25
C HIS A 79 -17.32 26.84 -7.95
N ILE A 80 -17.92 27.52 -8.94
CA ILE A 80 -19.19 28.24 -8.76
C ILE A 80 -20.32 27.25 -8.55
N ASN A 81 -20.38 26.18 -9.36
CA ASN A 81 -21.37 25.10 -9.16
C ASN A 81 -21.27 24.53 -7.73
N ILE A 82 -20.05 24.29 -7.25
CA ILE A 82 -19.83 23.71 -5.90
C ILE A 82 -20.27 24.69 -4.82
N ASP A 83 -19.87 25.96 -4.91
CA ASP A 83 -20.27 27.00 -3.94
C ASP A 83 -21.80 27.12 -3.88
N ASP A 84 -22.45 27.14 -5.04
CA ASP A 84 -23.91 27.16 -5.14
C ASP A 84 -24.60 25.94 -4.52
N TRP A 85 -24.02 24.74 -4.68
CA TRP A 85 -24.58 23.52 -4.10
C TRP A 85 -24.46 23.48 -2.58
N LEU A 86 -23.43 24.11 -2.02
CA LEU A 86 -23.13 24.05 -0.58
C LEU A 86 -23.65 25.27 0.19
N ASN A 87 -24.06 26.34 -0.50
CA ASN A 87 -24.60 27.55 0.10
C ASN A 87 -26.13 27.44 0.28
N GLU A 88 -26.59 27.36 1.53
CA GLU A 88 -28.01 27.27 1.89
C GLU A 88 -28.89 28.40 1.32
N ASN A 89 -28.29 29.56 1.04
CA ASN A 89 -29.00 30.71 0.46
C ASN A 89 -29.05 30.69 -1.07
N SER A 90 -28.36 29.75 -1.72
CA SER A 90 -28.40 29.62 -3.18
C SER A 90 -29.67 28.87 -3.60
N PRO A 91 -30.36 29.30 -4.68
CA PRO A 91 -31.48 28.55 -5.24
C PRO A 91 -31.07 27.16 -5.78
N ARG A 92 -29.76 26.90 -5.84
CA ARG A 92 -29.17 25.63 -6.30
C ARG A 92 -28.61 24.79 -5.15
N TYR A 93 -28.89 25.16 -3.91
CA TYR A 93 -28.50 24.39 -2.74
C TYR A 93 -28.90 22.91 -2.87
N ASP A 94 -27.96 22.02 -2.62
CA ASP A 94 -28.18 20.58 -2.65
C ASP A 94 -27.86 20.01 -1.28
N LYS A 95 -28.92 19.78 -0.50
CA LYS A 95 -28.82 19.21 0.85
C LYS A 95 -28.06 17.88 0.88
N THR A 96 -28.19 17.04 -0.15
CA THR A 96 -27.49 15.75 -0.19
C THR A 96 -25.98 15.95 -0.27
N LEU A 97 -25.53 16.92 -1.05
CA LEU A 97 -24.13 17.28 -1.14
C LEU A 97 -23.64 17.95 0.15
N ALA A 98 -24.42 18.89 0.69
CA ALA A 98 -24.08 19.58 1.93
C ALA A 98 -23.95 18.62 3.12
N ASP A 99 -24.88 17.67 3.29
CA ASP A 99 -24.85 16.68 4.38
C ASP A 99 -23.65 15.72 4.31
N ALA A 100 -23.10 15.52 3.11
CA ALA A 100 -21.93 14.68 2.87
C ALA A 100 -20.60 15.44 2.97
N VAL A 101 -20.60 16.76 2.79
CA VAL A 101 -19.41 17.61 2.85
C VAL A 101 -19.28 18.21 4.25
N PHE A 102 -18.32 17.72 5.04
CA PHE A 102 -18.12 18.21 6.40
C PHE A 102 -17.22 19.45 6.49
N HIS A 103 -16.47 19.75 5.42
CA HIS A 103 -15.65 20.95 5.31
C HIS A 103 -15.59 21.42 3.87
N TYR A 104 -15.79 22.72 3.68
CA TYR A 104 -15.62 23.40 2.40
C TYR A 104 -14.92 24.74 2.63
N SER A 105 -13.89 25.01 1.83
CA SER A 105 -13.29 26.33 1.72
C SER A 105 -13.14 26.68 0.24
N ALA A 106 -13.83 27.75 -0.17
CA ALA A 106 -13.61 28.35 -1.47
C ALA A 106 -12.21 28.97 -1.56
N HIS A 107 -11.63 28.98 -2.75
CA HIS A 107 -10.37 29.67 -3.02
C HIS A 107 -10.70 31.14 -3.34
N ALA A 108 -10.56 32.03 -2.36
CA ALA A 108 -11.00 33.42 -2.48
C ALA A 108 -9.83 34.38 -2.77
N GLU A 109 -8.67 34.19 -2.13
CA GLU A 109 -7.53 35.12 -2.26
C GLU A 109 -6.22 34.44 -2.68
N LYS A 110 -5.24 35.26 -3.08
CA LYS A 110 -3.90 34.78 -3.45
C LYS A 110 -3.16 34.27 -2.20
N GLY A 111 -3.19 32.95 -2.02
CA GLY A 111 -2.62 32.26 -0.85
C GLY A 111 -3.59 31.24 -0.25
N ASP A 112 -4.89 31.39 -0.55
CA ASP A 112 -5.92 30.45 -0.16
C ASP A 112 -5.83 29.14 -0.95
N ARG A 113 -6.53 28.13 -0.42
CA ARG A 113 -6.68 26.82 -1.04
C ARG A 113 -8.15 26.56 -1.31
N PHE A 114 -8.39 25.85 -2.40
CA PHE A 114 -9.66 25.18 -2.58
C PHE A 114 -9.64 23.90 -1.76
N GLU A 115 -10.60 23.72 -0.86
CA GLU A 115 -10.69 22.55 0.03
C GLU A 115 -12.12 22.01 0.06
N ILE A 116 -12.26 20.69 -0.07
CA ILE A 116 -13.52 19.96 0.05
C ILE A 116 -13.22 18.67 0.78
N CYS A 117 -13.93 18.40 1.87
CA CYS A 117 -13.82 17.12 2.55
C CYS A 117 -15.17 16.43 2.68
N ILE A 118 -15.19 15.16 2.29
CA ILE A 118 -16.39 14.34 2.14
C ILE A 118 -16.33 13.22 3.17
N ALA A 119 -17.40 13.07 3.94
CA ALA A 119 -17.70 11.90 4.74
C ALA A 119 -19.21 11.74 4.78
N THR A 120 -19.76 10.79 4.01
CA THR A 120 -21.20 10.49 4.02
C THR A 120 -21.62 9.93 5.39
N LYS A 121 -22.92 9.82 5.64
CA LYS A 121 -23.43 9.20 6.88
C LYS A 121 -22.81 7.81 7.10
N ASP A 122 -22.84 6.96 6.08
CA ASP A 122 -22.27 5.60 6.15
C ASP A 122 -20.78 5.60 6.42
N MET A 123 -20.02 6.55 5.85
CA MET A 123 -18.58 6.69 6.13
C MET A 123 -18.31 7.11 7.58
N ARG A 124 -19.13 8.01 8.14
CA ARG A 124 -19.04 8.43 9.55
C ARG A 124 -19.39 7.28 10.49
N ASP A 125 -20.42 6.50 10.16
CA ASP A 125 -20.79 5.30 10.93
C ASP A 125 -19.70 4.23 10.85
N ALA A 126 -19.13 4.01 9.66
CA ALA A 126 -17.99 3.12 9.46
C ALA A 126 -16.73 3.59 10.19
N ALA A 127 -16.48 4.90 10.31
CA ALA A 127 -15.34 5.41 11.05
C ALA A 127 -15.43 5.00 12.52
N TRP A 128 -16.61 5.17 13.11
CA TRP A 128 -16.88 4.71 14.48
C TRP A 128 -16.79 3.19 14.63
N LYS A 129 -17.28 2.42 13.64
CA LYS A 129 -17.28 0.95 13.69
C LYS A 129 -15.88 0.35 13.50
N TYR A 130 -15.07 0.91 12.61
CA TYR A 130 -13.86 0.24 12.11
C TYR A 130 -12.54 0.99 12.38
N ALA A 131 -12.58 2.27 12.78
CA ALA A 131 -11.38 3.07 13.02
C ALA A 131 -11.23 3.57 14.45
N HIS A 132 -12.33 3.84 15.16
CA HIS A 132 -12.24 4.18 16.57
C HIS A 132 -11.66 3.00 17.36
N GLY A 133 -10.63 3.25 18.19
CA GLY A 133 -10.00 2.18 18.95
C GLY A 133 -9.18 1.21 18.10
N SER A 134 -8.94 1.50 16.81
CA SER A 134 -8.34 0.57 15.84
C SER A 134 -7.26 1.24 14.98
N GLN A 135 -6.80 0.54 13.94
CA GLN A 135 -5.84 1.01 12.95
C GLN A 135 -6.53 1.77 11.82
N VAL A 136 -5.99 2.94 11.46
CA VAL A 136 -6.36 3.67 10.24
C VAL A 136 -5.22 3.70 9.23
N ILE A 137 -5.59 3.79 7.96
CA ILE A 137 -4.68 3.99 6.85
C ILE A 137 -4.89 5.41 6.32
N LEU A 138 -3.81 6.16 6.13
CA LEU A 138 -3.81 7.45 5.45
C LEU A 138 -2.83 7.37 4.27
N ASP A 139 -3.28 7.80 3.09
CA ASP A 139 -2.38 7.98 1.95
C ASP A 139 -2.98 9.00 0.96
N GLY A 140 -2.09 9.70 0.28
CA GLY A 140 -2.38 10.71 -0.73
C GLY A 140 -2.26 10.17 -2.15
N THR A 141 -3.24 10.48 -3.00
CA THR A 141 -3.23 10.15 -4.43
C THR A 141 -3.51 11.34 -5.33
N PHE A 142 -2.98 11.29 -6.55
CA PHE A 142 -3.14 12.34 -7.57
C PHE A 142 -3.97 11.86 -8.75
N GLY A 143 -4.48 12.81 -9.53
CA GLY A 143 -4.97 12.59 -10.88
C GLY A 143 -6.41 12.11 -11.01
N ILE A 144 -7.24 12.37 -10.00
CA ILE A 144 -8.68 12.08 -10.02
C ILE A 144 -9.50 13.15 -10.74
N SER A 145 -8.98 14.38 -10.85
CA SER A 145 -9.62 15.53 -11.47
C SER A 145 -8.77 16.09 -12.62
N ASN A 146 -9.40 16.81 -13.54
CA ASN A 146 -8.72 17.59 -14.59
C ASN A 146 -8.00 18.83 -14.02
N LYS A 147 -8.27 19.21 -12.76
CA LYS A 147 -7.48 20.15 -11.99
C LYS A 147 -6.55 19.43 -11.02
N LYS A 148 -5.51 20.14 -10.57
CA LYS A 148 -4.52 19.65 -9.61
C LYS A 148 -5.10 19.64 -8.19
N LEU A 149 -5.96 18.66 -7.94
CA LEU A 149 -6.43 18.32 -6.60
C LEU A 149 -5.64 17.14 -6.06
N LEU A 150 -5.12 17.28 -4.84
CA LEU A 150 -4.68 16.15 -4.04
C LEU A 150 -5.90 15.53 -3.38
N LEU A 151 -5.96 14.20 -3.33
CA LEU A 151 -6.93 13.47 -2.53
C LEU A 151 -6.19 12.65 -1.49
N PHE A 152 -6.48 12.94 -0.23
CA PHE A 152 -6.16 12.04 0.88
C PHE A 152 -7.38 11.20 1.21
N ILE A 153 -7.17 9.91 1.38
CA ILE A 153 -8.20 8.97 1.80
C ILE A 153 -7.83 8.47 3.19
N VAL A 154 -8.76 8.63 4.14
CA VAL A 154 -8.70 7.90 5.40
C VAL A 154 -9.47 6.61 5.22
N MET A 155 -8.88 5.49 5.57
CA MET A 155 -9.44 4.16 5.40
C MET A 155 -9.31 3.36 6.68
N GLY A 156 -10.36 2.64 7.06
CA GLY A 156 -10.32 1.61 8.12
C GLY A 156 -10.35 0.22 7.50
N VAL A 157 -10.35 -0.81 8.32
CA VAL A 157 -10.49 -2.20 7.88
C VAL A 157 -11.68 -2.83 8.57
N ASP A 158 -12.57 -3.45 7.79
CA ASP A 158 -13.74 -4.15 8.33
C ASP A 158 -13.35 -5.49 8.97
N ASN A 159 -14.31 -6.12 9.63
CA ASN A 159 -14.13 -7.40 10.32
C ASN A 159 -13.72 -8.55 9.38
N LYS A 160 -13.81 -8.36 8.05
CA LYS A 160 -13.40 -9.34 7.03
C LYS A 160 -12.03 -9.01 6.44
N GLY A 161 -11.28 -8.08 7.04
CA GLY A 161 -9.98 -7.65 6.52
C GLY A 161 -10.05 -6.78 5.27
N ARG A 162 -11.20 -6.17 4.94
CA ARG A 162 -11.37 -5.35 3.73
C ARG A 162 -11.31 -3.87 4.06
N GLY A 163 -10.55 -3.10 3.29
CA GLY A 163 -10.45 -1.65 3.46
C GLY A 163 -11.76 -0.91 3.21
N VAL A 164 -12.17 -0.03 4.12
CA VAL A 164 -13.39 0.79 4.06
C VAL A 164 -13.03 2.27 4.02
N PRO A 165 -13.43 3.05 2.99
CA PRO A 165 -13.16 4.48 2.96
C PRO A 165 -13.98 5.22 4.03
N LEU A 166 -13.33 6.07 4.83
CA LEU A 166 -13.91 6.77 5.98
C LEU A 166 -13.99 8.28 5.81
N ALA A 167 -13.06 8.86 5.05
CA ALA A 167 -13.09 10.27 4.67
C ALA A 167 -12.27 10.51 3.40
N PHE A 168 -12.73 11.42 2.56
CA PHE A 168 -11.97 11.94 1.42
C PHE A 168 -11.68 13.41 1.67
N MET A 169 -10.40 13.79 1.62
CA MET A 169 -9.97 15.18 1.77
C MET A 169 -9.35 15.63 0.45
N LEU A 170 -10.09 16.47 -0.28
CA LEU A 170 -9.66 17.02 -1.56
C LEU A 170 -9.22 18.47 -1.37
N PHE A 171 -8.01 18.81 -1.82
CA PHE A 171 -7.57 20.20 -1.79
C PHE A 171 -6.56 20.54 -2.88
N SER A 172 -6.46 21.82 -3.22
CA SER A 172 -5.47 22.34 -4.16
C SER A 172 -4.17 22.79 -3.46
N ALA A 173 -3.09 22.90 -4.23
CA ALA A 173 -1.93 23.67 -3.81
C ALA A 173 -2.29 25.18 -3.69
N PRO A 174 -1.52 25.96 -2.91
CA PRO A 174 -1.68 27.42 -2.84
C PRO A 174 -1.39 28.06 -4.21
N SER A 175 -1.98 29.23 -4.43
CA SER A 175 -1.66 30.07 -5.60
C SER A 175 -0.16 30.40 -5.68
N GLY A 176 0.46 30.16 -6.85
CA GLY A 176 1.88 30.46 -7.11
C GLY A 176 2.82 29.25 -7.07
N ASN A 177 2.36 28.09 -6.58
CA ASN A 177 3.19 26.87 -6.59
C ASN A 177 3.23 26.23 -7.99
N LYS A 178 4.46 26.09 -8.54
CA LYS A 178 4.72 25.36 -9.79
C LYS A 178 4.43 23.84 -9.64
N GLN A 179 4.54 23.27 -8.44
CA GLN A 179 4.30 21.85 -8.15
C GLN A 179 3.31 21.59 -7.02
N THR A 180 2.41 20.62 -7.23
CA THR A 180 1.32 20.26 -6.31
C THR A 180 1.82 19.37 -5.17
N SER A 181 2.83 18.53 -5.42
CA SER A 181 3.50 17.70 -4.41
C SER A 181 4.32 18.53 -3.42
N ALA A 182 4.88 19.67 -3.86
CA ALA A 182 5.48 20.68 -2.97
C ALA A 182 4.42 21.58 -2.30
N GLY A 183 3.14 21.27 -2.50
CA GLY A 183 2.03 22.14 -2.18
C GLY A 183 1.28 21.79 -0.92
N TYR A 184 1.61 20.75 -0.17
CA TYR A 184 1.00 20.47 1.12
C TYR A 184 2.06 20.37 2.21
N ASN A 185 1.65 20.64 3.44
CA ASN A 185 2.48 20.61 4.64
C ASN A 185 1.71 19.95 5.78
N THR A 186 2.35 19.76 6.92
CA THR A 186 1.71 19.25 8.12
C THR A 186 0.47 20.06 8.48
N ASP A 187 0.52 21.39 8.44
CA ASP A 187 -0.58 22.25 8.90
C ASP A 187 -1.90 22.03 8.14
N VAL A 188 -1.84 21.93 6.81
CA VAL A 188 -3.06 21.70 6.02
C VAL A 188 -3.64 20.32 6.31
N ILE A 189 -2.81 19.28 6.42
CA ILE A 189 -3.30 17.94 6.74
C ILE A 189 -3.87 17.91 8.15
N SER A 190 -3.18 18.49 9.15
CA SER A 190 -3.64 18.60 10.53
C SER A 190 -5.01 19.27 10.60
N ARG A 191 -5.16 20.42 9.92
CA ARG A 191 -6.43 21.15 9.88
C ARG A 191 -7.56 20.30 9.29
N LEU A 192 -7.33 19.60 8.18
CA LEU A 192 -8.37 18.78 7.55
C LEU A 192 -8.72 17.54 8.40
N LEU A 193 -7.72 16.91 9.03
CA LEU A 193 -7.92 15.81 9.99
C LEU A 193 -8.68 16.27 11.23
N GLU A 194 -8.41 17.47 11.75
CA GLU A 194 -9.18 18.06 12.84
C GLU A 194 -10.63 18.25 12.42
N LYS A 195 -10.90 18.85 11.25
CA LYS A 195 -12.27 19.01 10.74
C LYS A 195 -12.97 17.66 10.63
N TRP A 196 -12.26 16.61 10.20
CA TRP A 196 -12.80 15.25 10.18
C TRP A 196 -13.11 14.73 11.59
N LYS A 197 -12.18 14.82 12.55
CA LYS A 197 -12.38 14.43 13.96
C LYS A 197 -13.60 15.14 14.56
N HIS A 198 -13.73 16.45 14.35
CA HIS A 198 -14.89 17.23 14.80
C HIS A 198 -16.20 16.79 14.13
N SER A 199 -16.16 16.44 12.84
CA SER A 199 -17.36 16.00 12.10
C SER A 199 -17.95 14.68 12.62
N LEU A 200 -17.12 13.82 13.23
CA LEU A 200 -17.54 12.54 13.80
C LEU A 200 -18.29 12.70 15.14
N ARG A 201 -18.22 13.91 15.73
CA ARG A 201 -18.81 14.31 17.02
C ARG A 201 -18.38 13.38 18.16
N THR A 202 -18.93 13.60 19.35
CA THR A 202 -18.82 12.69 20.49
C THR A 202 -19.98 11.69 20.42
N ARG A 203 -19.71 10.39 20.56
CA ARG A 203 -20.75 9.35 20.70
C ARG A 203 -20.69 8.77 22.11
N ASN A 204 -21.81 8.78 22.82
CA ASN A 204 -21.91 8.23 24.19
C ASN A 204 -20.87 8.80 25.16
N GLY A 205 -20.55 10.10 25.05
CA GLY A 205 -19.52 10.75 25.88
C GLY A 205 -18.08 10.46 25.46
N ILE A 206 -17.85 9.58 24.48
CA ILE A 206 -16.54 9.19 23.97
C ILE A 206 -16.20 10.03 22.75
N VAL A 207 -14.97 10.55 22.72
CA VAL A 207 -14.42 11.28 21.58
C VAL A 207 -13.80 10.28 20.61
N PHE A 208 -14.00 10.51 19.31
CA PHE A 208 -13.39 9.68 18.28
C PHE A 208 -11.86 9.76 18.35
N GLU A 209 -11.23 8.60 18.54
CA GLU A 209 -9.78 8.45 18.62
C GLU A 209 -9.37 7.11 17.96
N PRO A 210 -8.57 7.12 16.86
CA PRO A 210 -7.86 5.94 16.38
C PRO A 210 -6.63 5.68 17.27
N LEU A 211 -6.27 4.42 17.46
CA LEU A 211 -5.11 4.06 18.29
C LEU A 211 -3.82 3.98 17.48
N VAL A 212 -3.92 3.51 16.23
CA VAL A 212 -2.77 3.33 15.34
C VAL A 212 -3.07 3.92 13.98
N ALA A 213 -2.07 4.51 13.33
CA ALA A 213 -2.12 4.83 11.92
C ALA A 213 -0.95 4.23 11.16
N ILE A 214 -1.21 3.79 9.93
CA ILE A 214 -0.18 3.42 8.95
C ILE A 214 -0.23 4.38 7.76
N THR A 215 0.93 4.90 7.39
CA THR A 215 1.09 5.86 6.28
C THR A 215 2.40 5.58 5.54
N ASP A 216 2.67 6.34 4.49
CA ASP A 216 3.96 6.30 3.80
C ASP A 216 5.09 6.86 4.72
N THR A 217 6.31 6.91 4.22
CA THR A 217 7.49 7.53 4.83
C THR A 217 7.41 9.07 4.87
N ASP A 218 6.28 9.67 4.50
CA ASP A 218 6.13 11.14 4.42
C ASP A 218 6.03 11.78 5.81
N LEU A 219 6.95 12.70 6.08
CA LEU A 219 7.03 13.43 7.35
C LEU A 219 5.80 14.31 7.61
N MET A 220 5.20 14.87 6.54
CA MET A 220 4.11 15.83 6.70
C MET A 220 2.83 15.12 7.16
N GLU A 221 2.53 13.97 6.55
CA GLU A 221 1.43 13.07 6.94
C GLU A 221 1.58 12.58 8.38
N ARG A 222 2.76 12.06 8.73
CA ARG A 222 3.05 11.57 10.08
C ARG A 222 2.93 12.69 11.12
N GLY A 223 3.50 13.85 10.82
CA GLY A 223 3.44 15.02 11.71
C GLY A 223 2.00 15.44 11.98
N ALA A 224 1.14 15.40 10.96
CA ALA A 224 -0.26 15.77 11.09
C ALA A 224 -1.05 14.78 11.95
N LEU A 225 -0.79 13.48 11.79
CA LEU A 225 -1.43 12.46 12.61
C LEU A 225 -1.09 12.61 14.10
N ILE A 226 0.18 12.86 14.45
CA ILE A 226 0.58 13.10 15.85
C ILE A 226 -0.05 14.39 16.39
N HIS A 227 -0.14 15.44 15.57
CA HIS A 227 -0.74 16.70 15.99
C HIS A 227 -2.22 16.53 16.38
N VAL A 228 -3.00 15.83 15.56
CA VAL A 228 -4.45 15.66 15.75
C VAL A 228 -4.80 14.54 16.74
N PHE A 229 -3.97 13.50 16.78
CA PHE A 229 -4.14 12.34 17.65
C PHE A 229 -2.85 12.11 18.46
N PRO A 230 -2.63 12.84 19.56
CA PRO A 230 -1.37 12.78 20.30
C PRO A 230 -1.00 11.41 20.88
N LYS A 231 -2.00 10.51 21.03
CA LYS A 231 -1.83 9.14 21.56
C LYS A 231 -1.65 8.08 20.46
N ILE A 232 -1.59 8.49 19.19
CA ILE A 232 -1.55 7.55 18.08
C ILE A 232 -0.18 6.89 17.96
N TRP A 233 -0.16 5.57 17.77
CA TRP A 233 1.02 4.84 17.35
C TRP A 233 1.16 4.92 15.83
N LEU A 234 2.35 5.26 15.31
CA LEU A 234 2.58 5.39 13.88
C LEU A 234 3.41 4.25 13.33
N LEU A 235 2.86 3.59 12.31
CA LEU A 235 3.56 2.62 11.49
C LEU A 235 3.87 3.19 10.11
N ILE A 236 5.01 2.79 9.56
CA ILE A 236 5.40 3.03 8.18
C ILE A 236 5.00 1.81 7.35
N CYS A 237 4.41 2.07 6.20
CA CYS A 237 4.10 1.03 5.22
C CYS A 237 5.35 0.25 4.79
N LYS A 238 5.35 -1.07 4.99
CA LYS A 238 6.45 -1.97 4.60
C LYS A 238 6.77 -1.93 3.11
N PHE A 239 5.75 -1.72 2.25
CA PHE A 239 5.96 -1.57 0.81
C PHE A 239 6.81 -0.32 0.51
N HIS A 240 6.46 0.83 1.09
CA HIS A 240 7.18 2.08 0.87
C HIS A 240 8.56 2.10 1.53
N LEU A 241 8.72 1.41 2.67
CA LEU A 241 10.03 1.15 3.29
C LEU A 241 10.94 0.39 2.33
N ARG A 242 10.49 -0.78 1.84
CA ARG A 242 11.23 -1.59 0.87
C ARG A 242 11.53 -0.82 -0.41
N GLN A 243 10.58 0.01 -0.87
CA GLN A 243 10.79 0.87 -2.03
C GLN A 243 11.90 1.89 -1.78
N SER A 244 11.98 2.47 -0.58
CA SER A 244 13.03 3.41 -0.17
C SER A 244 14.40 2.73 -0.16
N TRP A 245 14.50 1.55 0.47
CA TRP A 245 15.72 0.76 0.54
C TRP A 245 16.21 0.32 -0.84
N ARG A 246 15.31 -0.24 -1.66
CA ARG A 246 15.63 -0.63 -3.04
C ARG A 246 16.16 0.52 -3.88
N LYS A 247 15.57 1.71 -3.76
CA LYS A 247 16.03 2.91 -4.49
C LYS A 247 17.44 3.31 -4.06
N HIS A 248 17.71 3.37 -2.76
CA HIS A 248 19.05 3.71 -2.25
C HIS A 248 20.09 2.69 -2.71
N ARG A 249 19.78 1.39 -2.56
CA ARG A 249 20.62 0.29 -3.03
C ARG A 249 20.93 0.39 -4.53
N ASN A 250 19.92 0.58 -5.37
CA ASN A 250 20.10 0.70 -6.82
C ASN A 250 20.89 1.95 -7.21
N ARG A 251 20.82 3.02 -6.40
CA ARG A 251 21.59 4.25 -6.63
C ARG A 251 23.08 4.03 -6.37
N LEU A 252 23.44 3.33 -5.30
CA LEU A 252 24.83 3.03 -4.91
C LEU A 252 25.44 1.90 -5.77
N LEU A 253 24.67 0.86 -6.05
CA LEU A 253 25.13 -0.34 -6.77
C LEU A 253 24.66 -0.31 -8.23
N ARG A 254 25.17 0.65 -9.01
CA ARG A 254 24.86 0.78 -10.44
C ARG A 254 25.63 -0.27 -11.25
N GLY A 255 24.92 -1.29 -11.72
CA GLY A 255 25.50 -2.36 -12.53
C GLY A 255 24.73 -3.66 -12.39
N ASN A 256 24.91 -4.53 -13.40
CA ASN A 256 24.25 -5.83 -13.52
C ASN A 256 25.26 -6.97 -13.68
N SER A 257 26.54 -6.77 -13.32
CA SER A 257 27.50 -7.89 -13.30
C SER A 257 27.12 -8.92 -12.22
N PRO A 258 27.55 -10.19 -12.32
CA PRO A 258 27.22 -11.22 -11.33
C PRO A 258 27.50 -10.78 -9.89
N VAL A 259 28.62 -10.10 -9.65
CA VAL A 259 28.98 -9.56 -8.31
C VAL A 259 28.01 -8.48 -7.84
N HIS A 260 27.53 -7.59 -8.73
CA HIS A 260 26.52 -6.59 -8.36
C HIS A 260 25.20 -7.27 -7.96
N LEU A 261 24.79 -8.31 -8.69
CA LEU A 261 23.57 -9.05 -8.40
C LEU A 261 23.70 -9.80 -7.06
N THR A 262 24.84 -10.46 -6.82
CA THR A 262 25.14 -11.09 -5.53
C THR A 262 25.03 -10.09 -4.39
N VAL A 263 25.76 -8.97 -4.45
CA VAL A 263 25.73 -7.93 -3.41
C VAL A 263 24.32 -7.37 -3.21
N LYS A 264 23.58 -7.08 -4.30
CA LYS A 264 22.18 -6.61 -4.20
C LYS A 264 21.27 -7.62 -3.51
N ASN A 265 21.43 -8.91 -3.79
CA ASN A 265 20.65 -9.99 -3.19
C ASN A 265 21.00 -10.16 -1.71
N ARG A 266 22.27 -10.03 -1.34
CA ARG A 266 22.69 -10.08 0.07
C ARG A 266 22.09 -8.93 0.88
N LEU A 267 22.20 -7.68 0.39
CA LEU A 267 21.57 -6.52 1.04
C LEU A 267 20.04 -6.66 1.12
N ARG A 268 19.39 -7.23 0.11
CA ARG A 268 17.95 -7.54 0.15
C ARG A 268 17.60 -8.53 1.28
N ARG A 269 18.44 -9.56 1.52
CA ARG A 269 18.22 -10.50 2.63
C ARG A 269 18.37 -9.82 3.98
N VAL A 270 19.36 -8.95 4.14
CA VAL A 270 19.52 -8.12 5.36
C VAL A 270 18.27 -7.27 5.58
N GLU A 271 17.80 -6.57 4.55
CA GLU A 271 16.57 -5.77 4.61
C GLU A 271 15.34 -6.60 5.02
N GLU A 272 15.17 -7.80 4.46
CA GLU A 272 14.09 -8.70 4.82
C GLU A 272 14.18 -9.22 6.26
N ALA A 273 15.39 -9.50 6.74
CA ALA A 273 15.66 -9.91 8.11
C ALA A 273 15.41 -8.75 9.10
N LEU A 274 15.84 -7.53 8.76
CA LEU A 274 15.65 -6.34 9.59
C LEU A 274 14.18 -6.08 9.90
N VAL A 275 13.27 -6.25 8.94
CA VAL A 275 11.84 -6.05 9.19
C VAL A 275 11.31 -7.02 10.25
N LYS A 276 11.90 -8.21 10.37
CA LYS A 276 11.47 -9.26 11.31
C LYS A 276 12.03 -9.09 12.72
N THR A 277 12.89 -8.10 12.95
CA THR A 277 13.55 -7.92 14.24
C THR A 277 12.54 -7.49 15.31
N THR A 278 12.70 -8.07 16.50
CA THR A 278 11.85 -7.79 17.67
C THR A 278 12.61 -7.04 18.76
N THR A 279 13.94 -7.01 18.67
CA THR A 279 14.80 -6.17 19.50
C THR A 279 15.76 -5.36 18.62
N LEU A 280 16.20 -4.20 19.12
CA LEU A 280 17.14 -3.36 18.38
C LEU A 280 18.53 -4.01 18.25
N ASP A 281 18.92 -4.82 19.25
CA ASP A 281 20.21 -5.52 19.22
C ASP A 281 20.21 -6.67 18.21
N GLU A 282 19.08 -7.35 17.98
CA GLU A 282 18.92 -8.26 16.82
C GLU A 282 19.16 -7.52 15.50
N ALA A 283 18.56 -6.33 15.33
CA ALA A 283 18.73 -5.54 14.12
C ALA A 283 20.20 -5.13 13.89
N ARG A 284 20.90 -4.75 14.96
CA ARG A 284 22.34 -4.45 14.92
C ARG A 284 23.17 -5.68 14.57
N THR A 285 22.84 -6.83 15.15
CA THR A 285 23.52 -8.10 14.89
C THR A 285 23.40 -8.53 13.42
N VAL A 286 22.20 -8.42 12.85
CA VAL A 286 21.93 -8.71 11.43
C VAL A 286 22.80 -7.83 10.51
N ILE A 287 22.97 -6.55 10.85
CA ILE A 287 23.83 -5.64 10.07
C ILE A 287 25.31 -5.98 10.27
N ALA A 288 25.75 -6.24 11.50
CA ALA A 288 27.14 -6.54 11.83
C ALA A 288 27.66 -7.80 11.10
N GLN A 289 26.86 -8.86 11.05
CA GLN A 289 27.21 -10.09 10.31
C GLN A 289 27.48 -9.83 8.82
N GLU A 290 26.68 -8.97 8.19
CA GLU A 290 26.89 -8.64 6.79
C GLU A 290 28.03 -7.61 6.60
N GLN A 291 28.31 -6.77 7.59
CA GLN A 291 29.47 -5.87 7.56
C GLN A 291 30.78 -6.66 7.48
N GLU A 292 30.95 -7.72 8.27
CA GLU A 292 32.15 -8.59 8.24
C GLU A 292 32.43 -9.12 6.83
N PHE A 293 31.38 -9.55 6.12
CA PHE A 293 31.49 -10.02 4.74
C PHE A 293 32.02 -8.91 3.81
N PHE A 294 31.45 -7.70 3.87
CA PHE A 294 31.90 -6.63 3.00
C PHE A 294 33.28 -6.09 3.38
N GLU A 295 33.64 -6.09 4.65
CA GLU A 295 34.98 -5.75 5.12
C GLU A 295 36.01 -6.74 4.56
N ALA A 296 35.75 -8.05 4.61
CA ALA A 296 36.60 -9.06 3.97
C ALA A 296 36.70 -8.88 2.44
N MET A 297 35.62 -8.40 1.81
CA MET A 297 35.58 -8.13 0.36
C MET A 297 36.35 -6.85 -0.04
N LEU A 298 36.72 -5.96 0.90
CA LEU A 298 37.50 -4.75 0.60
C LEU A 298 38.93 -5.07 0.14
N ASP A 299 39.49 -6.19 0.57
CA ASP A 299 40.84 -6.61 0.19
C ASP A 299 40.91 -7.24 -1.23
N GLY A 300 39.75 -7.35 -1.91
CA GLY A 300 39.62 -7.99 -3.21
C GLY A 300 39.49 -7.05 -4.42
N THR A 301 39.38 -7.65 -5.61
CA THR A 301 39.19 -6.95 -6.91
C THR A 301 37.89 -6.15 -7.02
N HIS A 302 36.98 -6.30 -6.06
CA HIS A 302 35.65 -5.68 -6.04
C HIS A 302 35.45 -4.70 -4.88
N ALA A 303 36.55 -4.16 -4.32
CA ALA A 303 36.56 -3.22 -3.20
C ALA A 303 35.59 -2.03 -3.36
N GLY A 304 35.43 -1.50 -4.57
CA GLY A 304 34.48 -0.40 -4.85
C GLY A 304 33.01 -0.79 -4.64
N ILE A 305 32.63 -2.03 -5.00
CA ILE A 305 31.27 -2.56 -4.80
C ILE A 305 31.05 -2.84 -3.29
N ALA A 306 32.06 -3.41 -2.63
CA ALA A 306 32.02 -3.65 -1.19
C ALA A 306 31.88 -2.36 -0.37
N LYS A 307 32.62 -1.31 -0.73
CA LYS A 307 32.49 0.02 -0.12
C LYS A 307 31.07 0.59 -0.24
N ASN A 308 30.43 0.43 -1.40
CA ASN A 308 29.05 0.86 -1.61
C ASN A 308 28.05 -0.01 -0.82
N GLY A 309 28.33 -1.29 -0.63
CA GLY A 309 27.57 -2.17 0.27
C GLY A 309 27.65 -1.70 1.73
N LEU A 310 28.86 -1.41 2.22
CA LEU A 310 29.08 -0.86 3.56
C LEU A 310 28.40 0.49 3.78
N ASP A 311 28.41 1.38 2.78
CA ASP A 311 27.71 2.66 2.84
C ASP A 311 26.19 2.47 3.07
N HIS A 312 25.57 1.51 2.34
CA HIS A 312 24.16 1.15 2.55
C HIS A 312 23.90 0.59 3.95
N LEU A 313 24.78 -0.28 4.46
CA LEU A 313 24.62 -0.89 5.78
C LEU A 313 24.84 0.10 6.93
N VAL A 314 25.97 0.78 6.94
CA VAL A 314 26.43 1.63 8.05
C VAL A 314 25.72 2.97 8.04
N ASN A 315 25.81 3.72 6.94
CA ASN A 315 25.36 5.11 6.92
C ASN A 315 23.83 5.19 6.74
N TYR A 316 23.27 4.30 5.92
CA TYR A 316 21.85 4.35 5.58
C TYR A 316 20.96 3.47 6.48
N LEU A 317 21.23 2.17 6.60
CA LEU A 317 20.40 1.30 7.44
C LEU A 317 20.65 1.55 8.94
N LEU A 318 21.90 1.44 9.40
CA LEU A 318 22.23 1.60 10.82
C LEU A 318 22.14 3.07 11.27
N GLY A 319 22.76 3.98 10.51
CA GLY A 319 22.87 5.40 10.83
C GLY A 319 21.57 6.20 10.71
N TYR A 320 20.56 5.66 10.00
CA TYR A 320 19.27 6.32 9.82
C TYR A 320 18.09 5.42 10.21
N TRP A 321 17.88 4.27 9.56
CA TRP A 321 16.67 3.44 9.79
C TRP A 321 16.63 2.72 11.13
N CYS A 322 17.77 2.28 11.66
CA CYS A 322 17.89 1.55 12.93
C CYS A 322 18.08 2.48 14.14
N LYS A 323 17.64 3.73 14.04
CA LYS A 323 17.47 4.57 15.23
C LYS A 323 16.20 4.16 15.93
N GLU A 324 16.28 3.90 17.24
CA GLU A 324 15.23 3.23 18.03
C GLU A 324 13.81 3.72 17.71
N ALA A 325 13.55 5.02 17.81
CA ALA A 325 12.23 5.58 17.57
C ALA A 325 11.73 5.41 16.12
N LEU A 326 12.62 5.41 15.13
CA LEU A 326 12.27 5.14 13.74
C LEU A 326 12.10 3.64 13.50
N TRP A 327 12.99 2.80 14.04
CA TRP A 327 12.91 1.34 13.99
C TRP A 327 11.58 0.81 14.53
N CYS A 328 11.14 1.31 15.69
CA CYS A 328 9.84 1.01 16.28
C CYS A 328 8.65 1.31 15.36
N SER A 329 8.80 2.18 14.35
CA SER A 329 7.72 2.51 13.43
C SER A 329 7.61 1.58 12.22
N TRP A 330 8.53 0.63 12.02
CA TRP A 330 8.51 -0.23 10.82
C TRP A 330 8.88 -1.70 11.04
N SER A 331 9.48 -2.05 12.18
CA SER A 331 9.85 -3.44 12.51
C SER A 331 8.67 -4.25 13.06
N ASP A 332 8.86 -5.56 13.16
CA ASP A 332 7.89 -6.45 13.80
C ASP A 332 7.73 -6.16 15.30
N TYR A 333 8.73 -5.58 15.98
CA TYR A 333 8.54 -4.99 17.32
C TYR A 333 7.39 -3.96 17.34
N GLY A 334 7.41 -3.00 16.40
CA GLY A 334 6.37 -1.98 16.29
C GLY A 334 4.98 -2.56 16.04
N ARG A 335 4.92 -3.65 15.27
CA ARG A 335 3.68 -4.39 15.01
C ARG A 335 3.22 -5.19 16.23
N GLN A 336 4.12 -5.81 16.99
CA GLN A 336 3.78 -6.47 18.26
C GLN A 336 3.26 -5.48 19.31
N VAL A 337 3.87 -4.29 19.41
CA VAL A 337 3.35 -3.19 20.24
C VAL A 337 1.93 -2.81 19.78
N THR A 338 1.71 -2.66 18.48
CA THR A 338 0.40 -2.35 17.90
C THR A 338 -0.65 -3.41 18.23
N ALA A 339 -0.29 -4.70 18.09
CA ALA A 339 -1.17 -5.82 18.40
C ALA A 339 -1.65 -5.76 19.87
N ARG A 340 -0.73 -5.44 20.79
CA ARG A 340 -1.05 -5.24 22.21
C ARG A 340 -1.96 -4.03 22.43
N ILE A 341 -1.69 -2.90 21.78
CA ILE A 341 -2.50 -1.67 21.90
C ILE A 341 -3.94 -1.91 21.41
N MET A 342 -4.11 -2.57 20.28
CA MET A 342 -5.43 -2.84 19.68
C MET A 342 -6.12 -4.08 20.23
N LYS A 343 -5.42 -4.88 21.07
CA LYS A 343 -5.89 -6.16 21.60
C LYS A 343 -6.31 -7.13 20.49
N CYS A 344 -5.48 -7.24 19.45
CA CYS A 344 -5.69 -8.16 18.34
C CYS A 344 -4.48 -9.08 18.15
N PRO A 345 -4.62 -10.19 17.41
CA PRO A 345 -3.48 -11.00 16.98
C PRO A 345 -2.49 -10.18 16.16
N PHE A 346 -1.24 -10.63 16.08
CA PHE A 346 -0.18 -9.98 15.30
C PHE A 346 -0.54 -9.86 13.81
N GLU A 347 -1.21 -10.87 13.28
CA GLU A 347 -1.72 -10.95 11.90
C GLU A 347 -2.82 -9.91 11.63
N GLY A 348 -3.54 -9.50 12.68
CA GLY A 348 -4.55 -8.44 12.60
C GLY A 348 -3.95 -7.04 12.41
N VAL A 349 -2.64 -6.89 12.59
CA VAL A 349 -1.93 -5.62 12.37
C VAL A 349 -1.46 -5.52 10.92
N LEU A 350 -1.99 -4.54 10.20
CA LEU A 350 -1.67 -4.31 8.80
C LEU A 350 -0.21 -3.90 8.63
N PRO A 351 0.58 -4.61 7.80
CA PRO A 351 1.96 -4.24 7.52
C PRO A 351 2.09 -3.27 6.33
N THR A 352 1.02 -3.06 5.55
CA THR A 352 1.05 -2.29 4.30
C THR A 352 -0.20 -1.46 4.09
N THR A 353 -0.12 -0.50 3.17
CA THR A 353 -1.24 0.34 2.72
C THR A 353 -1.95 -0.25 1.49
N ASN A 354 -1.81 -1.57 1.24
CA ASN A 354 -2.30 -2.25 0.04
C ASN A 354 -3.80 -2.05 -0.20
N HIS A 355 -4.61 -1.99 0.86
CA HIS A 355 -6.04 -1.72 0.74
C HIS A 355 -6.32 -0.38 0.06
N LEU A 356 -5.55 0.65 0.39
CA LEU A 356 -5.74 2.00 -0.15
C LEU A 356 -5.22 2.08 -1.58
N GLU A 357 -4.09 1.43 -1.90
CA GLU A 357 -3.59 1.38 -3.28
C GLU A 357 -4.54 0.60 -4.22
N SER A 358 -5.03 -0.55 -3.76
CA SER A 358 -6.06 -1.33 -4.47
C SER A 358 -7.32 -0.48 -4.67
N PHE A 359 -7.80 0.19 -3.62
CA PHE A 359 -8.95 1.07 -3.72
C PHE A 359 -8.72 2.25 -4.68
N ASN A 360 -7.54 2.87 -4.68
CA ASN A 360 -7.19 3.93 -5.62
C ASN A 360 -7.26 3.43 -7.07
N CYS A 361 -6.77 2.21 -7.33
CA CYS A 361 -6.85 1.57 -8.63
C CYS A 361 -8.30 1.35 -9.05
N VAL A 362 -9.13 0.77 -8.17
CA VAL A 362 -10.55 0.52 -8.42
C VAL A 362 -11.33 1.83 -8.60
N LEU A 363 -11.07 2.84 -7.76
CA LEU A 363 -11.65 4.17 -7.86
C LEU A 363 -11.37 4.77 -9.25
N LYS A 364 -10.11 4.80 -9.67
CA LYS A 364 -9.71 5.39 -10.96
C LYS A 364 -10.21 4.59 -12.17
N ARG A 365 -10.02 3.26 -12.16
CA ARG A 365 -10.24 2.39 -13.33
C ARG A 365 -11.68 1.88 -13.47
N LYS A 366 -12.41 1.67 -12.37
CA LYS A 366 -13.78 1.12 -12.36
C LYS A 366 -14.84 2.19 -12.07
N HIS A 367 -14.68 2.96 -10.99
CA HIS A 367 -15.72 3.89 -10.55
C HIS A 367 -15.72 5.18 -11.36
N LEU A 368 -14.58 5.82 -11.57
CA LEU A 368 -14.48 7.11 -12.26
C LEU A 368 -14.44 6.97 -13.78
N ARG A 369 -13.84 5.90 -14.33
CA ARG A 369 -13.63 5.71 -15.78
C ARG A 369 -14.92 5.84 -16.61
N ARG A 370 -16.03 5.28 -16.12
CA ARG A 370 -17.33 5.33 -16.82
C ARG A 370 -17.89 6.75 -16.99
N TRP A 371 -17.43 7.70 -16.18
CA TRP A 371 -17.87 9.10 -16.21
C TRP A 371 -16.90 9.99 -17.00
N GLN A 372 -15.77 9.45 -17.46
CA GLN A 372 -14.77 10.18 -18.21
C GLN A 372 -15.16 10.32 -19.68
N ARG A 373 -14.98 11.51 -20.24
CA ARG A 373 -15.19 11.75 -21.66
C ARG A 373 -13.91 11.45 -22.44
N GLY A 374 -13.84 10.26 -23.06
CA GLY A 374 -12.69 9.85 -23.88
C GLY A 374 -11.38 9.81 -23.09
N GLY A 375 -11.40 9.21 -21.89
CA GLY A 375 -10.24 9.12 -20.99
C GLY A 375 -9.84 10.41 -20.30
N ARG A 376 -10.53 11.53 -20.56
CA ARG A 376 -10.26 12.80 -19.87
C ARG A 376 -10.78 12.77 -18.44
N ARG A 377 -9.94 13.24 -17.50
CA ARG A 377 -10.27 13.34 -16.08
C ARG A 377 -11.49 14.23 -15.85
N LEU A 378 -12.21 13.97 -14.76
CA LEU A 378 -13.46 14.65 -14.41
C LEU A 378 -13.20 16.09 -13.97
N ARG A 379 -14.15 16.99 -14.25
CA ARG A 379 -14.19 18.31 -13.59
C ARG A 379 -14.47 18.14 -12.10
N GLU A 380 -13.96 19.05 -11.27
CA GLU A 380 -14.11 19.02 -9.79
C GLU A 380 -15.57 18.93 -9.35
N ASP A 381 -16.47 19.70 -9.98
CA ASP A 381 -17.90 19.71 -9.69
C ASP A 381 -18.55 18.36 -9.99
N MET A 382 -18.23 17.81 -11.17
CA MET A 382 -18.69 16.49 -11.58
C MET A 382 -18.13 15.38 -10.70
N LEU A 383 -16.85 15.47 -10.31
CA LEU A 383 -16.20 14.53 -9.40
C LEU A 383 -16.91 14.52 -8.04
N LEU A 384 -17.11 15.69 -7.42
CA LEU A 384 -17.83 15.80 -6.14
C LEU A 384 -19.23 15.18 -6.23
N LYS A 385 -20.02 15.61 -7.22
CA LYS A 385 -21.40 15.14 -7.42
C LYS A 385 -21.45 13.61 -7.53
N ILE A 386 -20.58 13.03 -8.35
CA ILE A 386 -20.54 11.58 -8.61
C ILE A 386 -20.04 10.80 -7.40
N LEU A 387 -19.02 11.29 -6.70
CA LEU A 387 -18.51 10.65 -5.48
C LEU A 387 -19.63 10.52 -4.45
N VAL A 388 -20.33 11.62 -4.16
CA VAL A 388 -21.37 11.66 -3.13
C VAL A 388 -22.63 10.92 -3.55
N THR A 389 -23.10 11.09 -4.79
CA THR A 389 -24.44 10.60 -5.18
C THR A 389 -24.45 9.22 -5.84
N LYS A 390 -23.28 8.69 -6.25
CA LYS A 390 -23.19 7.42 -7.00
C LYS A 390 -22.13 6.48 -6.43
N VAL A 391 -20.87 6.92 -6.35
CA VAL A 391 -19.74 6.02 -6.06
C VAL A 391 -19.75 5.56 -4.61
N LEU A 392 -19.74 6.51 -3.65
CA LEU A 392 -19.72 6.16 -2.23
C LEU A 392 -20.98 5.38 -1.82
N PRO A 393 -22.21 5.81 -2.17
CA PRO A 393 -23.41 5.01 -1.87
C PRO A 393 -23.37 3.62 -2.49
N SER A 394 -22.90 3.46 -3.73
CA SER A 394 -22.78 2.14 -4.36
C SER A 394 -21.81 1.22 -3.62
N ILE A 395 -20.70 1.75 -3.11
CA ILE A 395 -19.72 0.96 -2.33
C ILE A 395 -20.35 0.48 -1.03
N PHE A 396 -21.05 1.35 -0.30
CA PHE A 396 -21.68 0.99 0.97
C PHE A 396 -22.91 0.11 0.80
N HIS A 397 -23.74 0.34 -0.24
CA HIS A 397 -24.86 -0.53 -0.57
C HIS A 397 -24.38 -1.94 -0.92
N GLN A 398 -23.35 -2.06 -1.75
CA GLN A 398 -22.78 -3.37 -2.10
C GLN A 398 -22.34 -4.12 -0.83
N ARG A 399 -21.64 -3.44 0.09
CA ARG A 399 -21.21 -4.06 1.35
C ARG A 399 -22.38 -4.47 2.24
N ALA A 400 -23.43 -3.65 2.33
CA ALA A 400 -24.62 -4.00 3.10
C ALA A 400 -25.33 -5.23 2.52
N PHE A 401 -25.43 -5.33 1.18
CA PHE A 401 -25.97 -6.52 0.53
C PHE A 401 -25.11 -7.76 0.77
N GLU A 402 -23.78 -7.64 0.67
CA GLU A 402 -22.87 -8.75 0.97
C GLU A 402 -22.95 -9.19 2.44
N GLU A 403 -23.10 -8.25 3.38
CA GLU A 403 -23.30 -8.58 4.81
C GLU A 403 -24.64 -9.29 5.04
N GLN A 404 -25.70 -8.86 4.36
CA GLN A 404 -27.00 -9.51 4.41
C GLN A 404 -26.99 -10.92 3.78
N ASP A 405 -26.32 -11.07 2.64
CA ASP A 405 -26.20 -12.35 1.94
C ASP A 405 -25.38 -13.35 2.77
N ASP A 406 -24.25 -12.91 3.34
CA ASP A 406 -23.45 -13.75 4.25
C ASP A 406 -24.24 -14.14 5.50
N ALA A 407 -24.99 -13.21 6.11
CA ALA A 407 -25.84 -13.53 7.26
C ALA A 407 -26.95 -14.55 6.90
N CYS A 408 -27.54 -14.43 5.70
CA CYS A 408 -28.51 -15.40 5.19
C CYS A 408 -27.86 -16.77 4.99
N ARG A 409 -26.69 -16.81 4.35
CA ARG A 409 -25.91 -18.03 4.10
C ARG A 409 -25.52 -18.72 5.40
N GLU A 410 -25.02 -17.97 6.38
CA GLU A 410 -24.73 -18.50 7.71
C GLU A 410 -25.98 -19.06 8.37
N SER A 411 -27.12 -18.36 8.30
CA SER A 411 -28.39 -18.87 8.84
C SER A 411 -28.83 -20.17 8.16
N LEU A 412 -28.57 -20.35 6.86
CA LEU A 412 -28.86 -21.59 6.16
C LEU A 412 -27.92 -22.71 6.60
N ILE A 413 -26.61 -22.41 6.76
CA ILE A 413 -25.62 -23.38 7.25
C ILE A 413 -26.00 -23.86 8.65
N ARG A 414 -26.37 -22.96 9.57
CA ARG A 414 -26.81 -23.32 10.94
C ARG A 414 -28.01 -24.29 10.96
N ARG A 415 -28.84 -24.30 9.91
CA ARG A 415 -29.99 -25.23 9.80
C ARG A 415 -29.59 -26.63 9.36
N LEU A 416 -28.37 -26.84 8.88
CA LEU A 416 -27.87 -28.16 8.49
C LEU A 416 -27.37 -28.94 9.72
N PRO A 417 -27.53 -30.28 9.76
CA PRO A 417 -26.93 -31.10 10.79
C PRO A 417 -25.40 -30.92 10.84
N GLY A 418 -24.87 -30.47 11.98
CA GLY A 418 -23.44 -30.15 12.13
C GLY A 418 -23.01 -28.77 11.62
N GLY A 419 -23.93 -27.94 11.14
CA GLY A 419 -23.66 -26.60 10.61
C GLY A 419 -23.00 -25.65 11.61
N ASP A 420 -23.41 -25.69 12.89
CA ASP A 420 -22.77 -24.89 13.94
C ASP A 420 -21.31 -25.27 14.15
N LYS A 421 -20.98 -26.57 14.05
CA LYS A 421 -19.57 -27.05 14.13
C LYS A 421 -18.76 -26.60 12.92
N LEU A 422 -19.39 -26.54 11.74
CA LEU A 422 -18.76 -26.07 10.51
C LEU A 422 -18.47 -24.57 10.54
N LEU A 423 -19.39 -23.76 11.09
CA LEU A 423 -19.15 -22.33 11.31
C LEU A 423 -18.11 -22.08 12.40
N ALA A 424 -18.16 -22.79 13.52
CA ALA A 424 -17.14 -22.69 14.57
C ALA A 424 -15.74 -23.04 14.03
N ARG A 425 -15.62 -24.10 13.21
CA ARG A 425 -14.37 -24.45 12.52
C ARG A 425 -13.91 -23.37 11.54
N ARG A 426 -14.83 -22.66 10.88
CA ARG A 426 -14.48 -21.56 9.97
C ARG A 426 -13.97 -20.34 10.73
N ASP A 427 -14.58 -20.03 11.88
CA ASP A 427 -14.14 -18.94 12.75
C ASP A 427 -12.78 -19.25 13.40
N ASP A 428 -12.54 -20.52 13.76
CA ASP A 428 -11.24 -21.00 14.25
C ASP A 428 -10.16 -21.09 13.14
N ALA A 429 -10.55 -21.51 11.92
CA ALA A 429 -9.65 -21.56 10.75
C ALA A 429 -9.23 -20.17 10.26
N GLY A 430 -10.01 -19.13 10.59
CA GLY A 430 -9.59 -17.73 10.41
C GLY A 430 -8.44 -17.32 11.33
N SER A 431 -8.12 -18.11 12.36
CA SER A 431 -7.10 -17.78 13.37
C SER A 431 -5.89 -18.73 13.44
N ARG A 432 -5.88 -19.93 12.83
CA ARG A 432 -4.65 -20.74 12.67
C ARG A 432 -4.91 -22.06 11.95
N ASN A 433 -3.87 -22.52 11.25
CA ASN A 433 -3.58 -23.90 10.87
C ASN A 433 -4.65 -24.59 10.00
N GLN A 434 -4.52 -24.42 8.68
CA GLN A 434 -4.62 -25.62 7.83
C GLN A 434 -3.79 -26.71 8.49
N LEU A 435 -4.37 -27.88 8.72
CA LEU A 435 -3.62 -29.08 9.09
C LEU A 435 -2.51 -29.24 8.04
N VAL A 436 -1.29 -28.78 8.36
CA VAL A 436 -0.12 -28.95 7.52
C VAL A 436 0.21 -30.43 7.62
N LEU A 437 -0.38 -31.20 6.72
CA LEU A 437 0.02 -32.59 6.51
C LEU A 437 1.50 -32.57 6.06
N PRO A 438 2.37 -33.47 6.56
CA PRO A 438 3.80 -33.45 6.26
C PRO A 438 4.04 -33.59 4.75
N PRO A 439 4.64 -32.61 4.07
CA PRO A 439 4.61 -32.51 2.61
C PRO A 439 5.39 -33.65 1.95
N VAL A 440 4.68 -34.55 1.25
CA VAL A 440 5.33 -35.49 0.33
C VAL A 440 5.76 -34.72 -0.92
N ALA A 441 7.06 -34.63 -1.18
CA ALA A 441 7.58 -33.96 -2.38
C ALA A 441 7.04 -34.58 -3.68
N TYR A 442 6.72 -33.75 -4.67
CA TYR A 442 6.43 -34.20 -6.04
C TYR A 442 7.35 -33.53 -7.08
N HIS A 443 7.74 -34.28 -8.10
CA HIS A 443 8.70 -33.93 -9.12
C HIS A 443 8.04 -33.76 -10.49
N VAL A 444 7.71 -32.50 -10.84
CA VAL A 444 7.18 -32.09 -12.15
C VAL A 444 8.33 -31.52 -13.00
N PRO A 445 8.40 -31.76 -14.32
CA PRO A 445 9.41 -31.13 -15.18
C PRO A 445 9.43 -29.60 -15.05
N ASP A 446 10.61 -29.01 -14.85
CA ASP A 446 10.78 -27.57 -14.66
C ASP A 446 12.20 -27.14 -15.06
N GLU A 447 12.36 -26.64 -16.29
CA GLU A 447 13.67 -26.32 -16.86
C GLU A 447 14.45 -25.31 -16.04
N GLN A 448 13.78 -24.31 -15.45
CA GLN A 448 14.46 -23.27 -14.66
C GLN A 448 15.00 -23.84 -13.35
N ARG A 449 14.21 -24.67 -12.65
CA ARG A 449 14.67 -25.33 -11.41
C ARG A 449 15.72 -26.40 -11.68
N ASP A 450 15.66 -27.07 -12.83
CA ASP A 450 16.64 -28.06 -13.25
C ASP A 450 18.00 -27.41 -13.57
N LEU A 451 18.01 -26.25 -14.26
CA LEU A 451 19.22 -25.46 -14.46
C LEU A 451 19.82 -24.98 -13.14
N ALA A 452 19.00 -24.43 -12.24
CA ALA A 452 19.47 -23.97 -10.93
C ALA A 452 20.00 -25.13 -10.04
N ALA A 453 19.43 -26.33 -10.18
CA ALA A 453 19.92 -27.53 -9.51
C ALA A 453 21.29 -27.98 -10.07
N GLN A 454 21.46 -27.91 -11.39
CA GLN A 454 22.73 -28.21 -12.04
C GLN A 454 23.83 -27.24 -11.58
N GLU A 455 23.53 -25.95 -11.46
CA GLU A 455 24.45 -24.95 -10.93
C GLU A 455 24.90 -25.27 -9.50
N LEU A 456 24.01 -25.72 -8.62
CA LEU A 456 24.38 -26.11 -7.25
C LEU A 456 25.38 -27.26 -7.23
N VAL A 457 25.21 -28.25 -8.11
CA VAL A 457 26.14 -29.38 -8.25
C VAL A 457 27.47 -28.90 -8.83
N THR A 458 27.45 -28.12 -9.91
CA THR A 458 28.65 -27.62 -10.59
C THR A 458 29.51 -26.72 -9.69
N HIS A 459 28.89 -25.89 -8.85
CA HIS A 459 29.59 -25.03 -7.90
C HIS A 459 29.93 -25.74 -6.57
N SER A 460 29.79 -27.07 -6.49
CA SER A 460 30.06 -27.87 -5.28
C SER A 460 29.34 -27.36 -4.03
N GLN A 461 28.13 -26.82 -4.20
CA GLN A 461 27.30 -26.29 -3.11
C GLN A 461 26.53 -27.40 -2.39
N ILE A 462 26.56 -28.64 -2.88
CA ILE A 462 25.95 -29.80 -2.23
C ILE A 462 27.03 -30.76 -1.73
N GLY A 463 26.94 -31.11 -0.45
CA GLY A 463 27.86 -32.04 0.21
C GLY A 463 27.55 -33.50 -0.12
N ALA A 464 28.48 -34.38 0.27
CA ALA A 464 28.29 -35.82 0.13
C ALA A 464 27.09 -36.31 0.98
N PRO A 465 26.30 -37.28 0.49
CA PRO A 465 25.20 -37.84 1.26
C PRO A 465 25.69 -38.59 2.49
N SER A 466 24.95 -38.43 3.59
CA SER A 466 25.01 -39.32 4.74
C SER A 466 23.77 -40.21 4.77
N MET A 467 23.93 -41.49 5.08
CA MET A 467 22.80 -42.42 5.20
C MET A 467 22.22 -42.31 6.61
N VAL A 468 20.93 -42.01 6.71
CA VAL A 468 20.22 -41.86 7.99
C VAL A 468 18.88 -42.58 7.89
N GLY A 469 18.70 -43.63 8.70
CA GLY A 469 17.46 -44.42 8.72
C GLY A 469 17.13 -45.04 7.37
N ASP A 470 15.96 -44.71 6.83
CA ASP A 470 15.42 -45.17 5.55
C ASP A 470 15.71 -44.19 4.39
N GLY A 471 16.76 -43.38 4.46
CA GLY A 471 17.09 -42.43 3.40
C GLY A 471 18.48 -41.82 3.44
N PHE A 472 18.67 -40.81 2.59
CA PHE A 472 19.87 -40.01 2.49
C PHE A 472 19.62 -38.58 2.95
N VAL A 473 20.55 -38.03 3.72
CA VAL A 473 20.58 -36.63 4.13
C VAL A 473 21.75 -35.93 3.43
N PHE A 474 21.46 -34.79 2.81
CA PHE A 474 22.44 -33.90 2.21
C PHE A 474 22.47 -32.58 2.97
N GLU A 475 23.66 -32.01 3.11
CA GLU A 475 23.83 -30.60 3.41
C GLU A 475 24.06 -29.85 2.10
N CYS A 476 23.24 -28.83 1.84
CA CYS A 476 23.42 -27.98 0.67
C CYS A 476 23.53 -26.52 1.10
N TYR A 477 24.63 -25.89 0.72
CA TYR A 477 24.80 -24.45 0.83
C TYR A 477 23.84 -23.71 -0.09
N SER A 478 23.41 -22.53 0.34
CA SER A 478 22.63 -21.63 -0.51
C SER A 478 23.39 -21.33 -1.81
N SER A 479 22.68 -21.21 -2.93
CA SER A 479 23.26 -20.78 -4.22
C SER A 479 23.95 -19.40 -4.19
N LEU A 480 23.81 -18.65 -3.09
CA LEU A 480 24.45 -17.36 -2.87
C LEU A 480 25.60 -17.43 -1.84
N ALA A 481 25.90 -18.61 -1.31
CA ALA A 481 27.01 -18.80 -0.39
C ALA A 481 28.33 -18.69 -1.14
N THR A 482 29.28 -18.01 -0.51
CA THR A 482 30.62 -17.74 -1.04
C THR A 482 31.67 -18.15 -0.01
N GLU A 483 32.92 -18.28 -0.45
CA GLU A 483 34.05 -18.62 0.43
C GLU A 483 34.31 -17.57 1.53
N LEU A 484 33.80 -16.36 1.36
CA LEU A 484 33.92 -15.25 2.31
C LEU A 484 32.85 -15.28 3.40
N ASP A 485 31.87 -16.18 3.33
CA ASP A 485 30.82 -16.28 4.35
C ASP A 485 31.34 -16.99 5.61
N THR A 486 31.37 -16.29 6.74
CA THR A 486 31.75 -16.84 8.06
C THR A 486 30.70 -17.83 8.60
N SER A 487 29.44 -17.67 8.22
CA SER A 487 28.34 -18.57 8.57
C SER A 487 27.36 -18.75 7.40
N PRO A 488 27.70 -19.55 6.38
CA PRO A 488 26.86 -19.70 5.19
C PRO A 488 25.55 -20.42 5.52
N ILE A 489 24.45 -19.99 4.89
CA ILE A 489 23.15 -20.64 5.05
C ILE A 489 23.23 -22.04 4.42
N LYS A 490 22.94 -23.05 5.24
CA LYS A 490 22.83 -24.45 4.85
C LYS A 490 21.37 -24.89 4.92
N TYR A 491 20.97 -25.70 3.95
CA TYR A 491 19.69 -26.40 3.93
C TYR A 491 19.95 -27.89 4.09
N LYS A 492 19.22 -28.54 4.99
CA LYS A 492 19.15 -29.99 5.01
C LYS A 492 18.12 -30.48 4.00
N ILE A 493 18.49 -31.52 3.29
CA ILE A 493 17.65 -32.20 2.30
C ILE A 493 17.60 -33.66 2.71
N PHE A 494 16.41 -34.21 2.84
CA PHE A 494 16.19 -35.64 3.07
C PHE A 494 15.57 -36.26 1.81
N ILE A 495 16.08 -37.41 1.40
CA ILE A 495 15.51 -38.24 0.33
C ILE A 495 15.34 -39.67 0.87
N GLY A 496 14.10 -40.08 1.10
CA GLY A 496 13.74 -41.39 1.62
C GLY A 496 13.57 -42.46 0.53
N PHE A 497 13.89 -43.70 0.86
CA PHE A 497 13.64 -44.87 0.01
C PHE A 497 12.14 -45.11 -0.23
N SER A 498 11.29 -44.60 0.67
CA SER A 498 9.82 -44.64 0.60
C SER A 498 9.21 -43.63 -0.39
N ARG A 499 10.01 -43.10 -1.33
CA ARG A 499 9.60 -42.08 -2.32
C ARG A 499 9.21 -40.75 -1.70
N THR A 500 9.72 -40.47 -0.51
CA THR A 500 9.54 -39.21 0.21
C THR A 500 10.78 -38.33 0.04
N ALA A 501 10.60 -37.01 0.03
CA ALA A 501 11.71 -36.09 0.14
C ALA A 501 11.24 -34.82 0.86
N GLU A 502 12.16 -34.22 1.59
CA GLU A 502 11.93 -33.01 2.36
C GLU A 502 13.13 -32.07 2.23
N CYS A 503 12.87 -30.77 2.31
CA CYS A 503 13.92 -29.76 2.29
C CYS A 503 13.55 -28.58 3.17
N GLU A 504 14.52 -28.03 3.91
CA GLU A 504 14.31 -26.88 4.79
C GLU A 504 14.16 -25.54 4.03
N CYS A 505 14.22 -25.54 2.70
CA CYS A 505 14.14 -24.31 1.91
C CYS A 505 12.69 -23.81 1.73
N LYS A 506 12.53 -22.49 1.61
CA LYS A 506 11.22 -21.84 1.46
C LYS A 506 10.39 -22.33 0.26
N ASP A 507 11.04 -22.56 -0.89
CA ASP A 507 10.38 -23.07 -2.11
C ASP A 507 9.69 -24.43 -1.83
N PHE A 508 10.32 -25.28 -1.01
CA PHE A 508 9.72 -26.54 -0.62
C PHE A 508 8.59 -26.34 0.41
N THR A 509 8.84 -25.57 1.48
CA THR A 509 7.85 -25.39 2.55
C THR A 509 6.56 -24.74 2.08
N HIS A 510 6.61 -23.89 1.04
CA HIS A 510 5.42 -23.21 0.50
C HIS A 510 4.69 -24.08 -0.55
N ARG A 511 5.42 -24.72 -1.46
CA ARG A 511 4.81 -25.41 -2.63
C ARG A 511 4.62 -26.91 -2.45
N GLY A 512 5.41 -27.53 -1.56
CA GLY A 512 5.49 -28.98 -1.37
C GLY A 512 6.06 -29.75 -2.57
N GLY A 513 6.48 -29.09 -3.65
CA GLY A 513 7.09 -29.75 -4.82
C GLY A 513 8.62 -29.75 -4.75
N ALA A 514 9.26 -30.60 -5.57
CA ALA A 514 10.72 -30.73 -5.65
C ALA A 514 11.36 -29.38 -6.02
N CYS A 515 11.98 -28.75 -5.01
CA CYS A 515 12.75 -27.53 -5.15
C CYS A 515 14.10 -27.79 -5.84
N LYS A 516 14.83 -26.72 -6.18
CA LYS A 516 16.17 -26.83 -6.77
C LYS A 516 17.14 -27.67 -5.93
N HIS A 517 17.01 -27.66 -4.61
CA HIS A 517 17.88 -28.44 -3.72
C HIS A 517 17.58 -29.94 -3.77
N ILE A 518 16.30 -30.34 -3.75
CA ILE A 518 15.89 -31.75 -3.92
C ILE A 518 16.33 -32.25 -5.30
N ARG A 519 16.16 -31.44 -6.35
CA ARG A 519 16.63 -31.76 -7.71
C ARG A 519 18.15 -31.91 -7.75
N ALA A 520 18.90 -31.02 -7.10
CA ALA A 520 20.37 -31.10 -7.03
C ALA A 520 20.82 -32.38 -6.32
N ALA A 521 20.15 -32.76 -5.23
CA ALA A 521 20.41 -34.01 -4.51
C ALA A 521 20.13 -35.25 -5.38
N LEU A 522 19.02 -35.28 -6.12
CA LEU A 522 18.73 -36.35 -7.07
C LEU A 522 19.75 -36.43 -8.21
N LEU A 523 20.18 -35.29 -8.76
CA LEU A 523 21.25 -35.20 -9.77
C LEU A 523 22.59 -35.71 -9.22
N TYR A 524 22.94 -35.31 -8.00
CA TYR A 524 24.17 -35.74 -7.34
C TYR A 524 24.16 -37.25 -7.03
N MET A 525 23.04 -37.80 -6.56
CA MET A 525 22.87 -39.24 -6.39
C MET A 525 23.04 -40.00 -7.71
N ASN A 526 22.45 -39.50 -8.80
CA ASN A 526 22.63 -40.09 -10.11
C ASN A 526 24.09 -40.04 -10.56
N HIS A 527 24.81 -38.95 -10.27
CA HIS A 527 26.23 -38.83 -10.54
C HIS A 527 27.06 -39.83 -9.73
N LEU A 528 26.79 -39.98 -8.43
CA LEU A 528 27.45 -40.98 -7.57
C LEU A 528 27.21 -42.41 -8.07
N ARG A 529 25.99 -42.72 -8.49
CA ARG A 529 25.64 -44.03 -9.05
C ARG A 529 26.42 -44.36 -10.33
N MET A 530 26.65 -43.36 -11.19
CA MET A 530 27.40 -43.56 -12.44
C MET A 530 28.92 -43.60 -12.23
N SER A 531 29.44 -42.97 -11.17
CA SER A 531 30.88 -42.77 -10.98
C SER A 531 31.51 -43.71 -9.96
N SER A 532 30.90 -43.86 -8.78
CA SER A 532 31.59 -44.35 -7.58
C SER A 532 30.81 -45.40 -6.79
N LEU A 533 29.48 -45.43 -6.88
CA LEU A 533 28.61 -46.31 -6.09
C LEU A 533 27.43 -46.87 -6.92
N PRO A 534 27.67 -47.86 -7.81
CA PRO A 534 26.65 -48.42 -8.70
C PRO A 534 25.48 -49.11 -7.97
N SER A 535 25.68 -49.50 -6.71
CA SER A 535 24.70 -50.18 -5.86
C SER A 535 23.66 -49.26 -5.22
N LEU A 536 23.72 -47.94 -5.45
CA LEU A 536 22.75 -46.99 -4.90
C LEU A 536 21.34 -47.21 -5.52
N PRO A 537 20.28 -47.31 -4.69
CA PRO A 537 18.92 -47.52 -5.17
C PRO A 537 18.41 -46.31 -5.96
N VAL A 538 17.60 -46.57 -6.98
CA VAL A 538 16.94 -45.52 -7.77
C VAL A 538 15.72 -45.02 -7.00
N ILE A 539 15.81 -43.81 -6.46
CA ILE A 539 14.70 -43.18 -5.76
C ILE A 539 13.90 -42.37 -6.78
N THR A 540 12.59 -42.62 -6.86
CA THR A 540 11.66 -41.87 -7.72
C THR A 540 10.61 -41.18 -6.88
N LEU A 541 10.44 -39.87 -7.04
CA LEU A 541 9.39 -39.10 -6.37
C LEU A 541 8.06 -39.18 -7.15
N PRO A 542 6.92 -38.96 -6.50
CA PRO A 542 5.63 -38.71 -7.16
C PRO A 542 5.75 -37.67 -8.27
N THR A 543 5.06 -37.84 -9.39
CA THR A 543 5.15 -36.94 -10.56
C THR A 543 4.09 -35.85 -10.56
N SER A 544 3.10 -35.94 -9.66
CA SER A 544 2.04 -34.94 -9.50
C SER A 544 1.68 -34.72 -8.04
N ALA A 545 1.07 -33.56 -7.75
CA ALA A 545 0.55 -33.25 -6.42
C ALA A 545 -0.55 -34.23 -5.97
N GLN A 546 -1.32 -34.80 -6.92
CA GLN A 546 -2.34 -35.79 -6.63
C GLN A 546 -1.73 -37.13 -6.19
N GLU A 547 -0.67 -37.59 -6.87
CA GLU A 547 0.08 -38.79 -6.47
C GLU A 547 0.75 -38.61 -5.11
N ALA A 548 1.28 -37.41 -4.84
CA ALA A 548 1.88 -37.08 -3.56
C ALA A 548 0.86 -37.14 -2.42
N ARG A 549 -0.34 -36.58 -2.62
CA ARG A 549 -1.45 -36.67 -1.66
C ARG A 549 -1.89 -38.12 -1.44
N ALA A 550 -2.00 -38.91 -2.49
CA ALA A 550 -2.35 -40.33 -2.36
C ALA A 550 -1.29 -41.13 -1.57
N LEU A 551 0.00 -40.86 -1.82
CA LEU A 551 1.10 -41.47 -1.08
C LEU A 551 1.10 -41.03 0.39
N GLN A 552 0.85 -39.74 0.65
CA GLN A 552 0.71 -39.17 1.99
C GLN A 552 -0.40 -39.84 2.78
N THR A 553 -1.59 -39.99 2.20
CA THR A 553 -2.72 -40.71 2.83
C THR A 553 -2.36 -42.15 3.15
N ARG A 554 -1.65 -42.84 2.25
CA ARG A 554 -1.22 -44.23 2.47
C ARG A 554 -0.21 -44.35 3.62
N LEU A 555 0.78 -43.47 3.67
CA LEU A 555 1.79 -43.44 4.74
C LEU A 555 1.14 -43.13 6.11
N MET A 556 0.13 -42.26 6.15
CA MET A 556 -0.63 -42.00 7.39
C MET A 556 -1.41 -43.23 7.85
N MET A 557 -2.06 -43.95 6.93
CA MET A 557 -2.78 -45.19 7.25
C MET A 557 -1.84 -46.28 7.79
N ASP A 558 -0.65 -46.45 7.19
CA ASP A 558 0.36 -47.41 7.66
C ASP A 558 0.92 -47.08 9.06
N THR A 559 0.92 -45.79 9.44
CA THR A 559 1.38 -45.35 10.77
C THR A 559 0.30 -45.56 11.85
N THR A 560 -0.98 -45.62 11.47
CA THR A 560 -2.12 -45.79 12.40
C THR A 560 -2.57 -47.23 12.60
N VAL A 561 -2.11 -48.21 11.82
CA VAL A 561 -2.60 -49.61 11.85
C VAL A 561 -1.84 -50.53 12.83
N SER A 562 -1.03 -49.98 13.74
CA SER A 562 -0.47 -50.76 14.87
C SER A 562 -1.35 -50.76 16.14
N ALA A 563 -2.59 -50.25 16.10
CA ALA A 563 -3.53 -50.42 17.19
C ALA A 563 -4.97 -50.64 16.67
N ASP A 564 -5.47 -51.84 16.96
CA ASP A 564 -6.86 -52.31 16.98
C ASP A 564 -7.68 -52.47 15.68
N ASN A 565 -7.96 -53.75 15.41
CA ASN A 565 -9.05 -54.41 14.66
C ASN A 565 -9.30 -54.10 13.17
N PRO A 566 -9.22 -55.13 12.30
CA PRO A 566 -9.64 -55.05 10.91
C PRO A 566 -11.10 -55.49 10.77
N ASP A 567 -12.05 -54.56 10.81
CA ASP A 567 -13.31 -54.71 10.08
C ASP A 567 -14.05 -53.37 10.00
N GLU A 568 -14.62 -53.08 8.80
CA GLU A 568 -15.36 -51.87 8.39
C GLU A 568 -14.59 -50.82 7.55
N HIS A 569 -14.17 -51.22 6.36
CA HIS A 569 -14.00 -50.29 5.23
C HIS A 569 -15.06 -50.54 4.15
N ALA A 570 -16.24 -49.95 4.34
CA ALA A 570 -17.14 -49.63 3.25
C ALA A 570 -17.19 -48.09 3.10
N ASP A 571 -16.77 -47.65 1.92
CA ASP A 571 -16.66 -46.28 1.44
C ASP A 571 -18.04 -45.57 1.49
N HIS A 572 -18.35 -44.92 2.61
CA HIS A 572 -19.69 -44.36 2.86
C HIS A 572 -19.90 -43.05 2.07
N PRO A 573 -21.00 -42.92 1.30
CA PRO A 573 -21.28 -41.76 0.43
C PRO A 573 -21.37 -40.41 1.16
N ILE A 574 -21.55 -40.44 2.48
CA ILE A 574 -21.60 -39.23 3.33
C ILE A 574 -20.22 -38.56 3.40
N ASN A 575 -19.12 -39.33 3.45
CA ASN A 575 -17.77 -38.77 3.48
C ASN A 575 -17.38 -38.17 2.12
N ARG A 576 -17.84 -38.79 1.03
CA ARG A 576 -17.65 -38.29 -0.33
C ARG A 576 -18.48 -37.01 -0.58
N ALA A 577 -19.69 -36.93 -0.04
CA ALA A 577 -20.52 -35.74 -0.07
C ALA A 577 -19.94 -34.59 0.79
N ALA A 578 -19.41 -34.91 1.98
CA ALA A 578 -18.75 -33.92 2.84
C ALA A 578 -17.52 -33.31 2.14
N ALA A 579 -16.65 -34.14 1.55
CA ALA A 579 -15.48 -33.67 0.81
C ALA A 579 -15.84 -32.87 -0.45
N ALA A 580 -16.91 -33.24 -1.16
CA ALA A 580 -17.41 -32.49 -2.31
C ALA A 580 -17.97 -31.11 -1.92
N VAL A 581 -18.69 -31.03 -0.79
CA VAL A 581 -19.22 -29.77 -0.25
C VAL A 581 -18.07 -28.87 0.23
N GLU A 582 -17.05 -29.44 0.87
CA GLU A 582 -15.83 -28.71 1.27
C GLU A 582 -15.06 -28.15 0.06
N GLY A 583 -14.98 -28.93 -1.03
CA GLY A 583 -14.40 -28.48 -2.30
C GLY A 583 -15.17 -27.32 -2.94
N SER A 584 -16.51 -27.41 -3.00
CA SER A 584 -17.36 -26.35 -3.57
C SER A 584 -17.38 -25.07 -2.71
N LEU A 585 -17.24 -25.19 -1.39
CA LEU A 585 -17.15 -24.03 -0.47
C LEU A 585 -15.80 -23.30 -0.56
N CYS A 586 -14.72 -24.02 -0.90
CA CYS A 586 -13.42 -23.40 -1.21
C CYS A 586 -13.43 -22.69 -2.57
N GLU A 587 -14.03 -23.27 -3.60
CA GLU A 587 -14.11 -22.65 -4.93
C GLU A 587 -14.98 -21.39 -4.96
N THR A 588 -16.09 -21.34 -4.21
CA THR A 588 -16.98 -20.16 -4.21
C THR A 588 -16.40 -18.92 -3.54
N ASN A 589 -15.40 -19.06 -2.67
CA ASN A 589 -14.70 -17.91 -2.09
C ASN A 589 -13.63 -17.32 -3.03
N GLY A 590 -13.24 -18.01 -4.12
CA GLY A 590 -12.24 -17.55 -5.09
C GLY A 590 -12.81 -16.90 -6.36
N ILE A 591 -14.11 -17.00 -6.64
CA ILE A 591 -14.69 -16.66 -7.96
C ILE A 591 -14.98 -15.15 -8.15
N TYR A 592 -14.78 -14.29 -7.14
CA TYR A 592 -14.99 -12.83 -7.27
C TYR A 592 -13.72 -11.97 -7.21
N GLU A 593 -12.53 -12.58 -7.18
CA GLU A 593 -11.31 -11.87 -7.54
C GLU A 593 -11.17 -11.89 -9.06
N THR A 594 -11.73 -10.88 -9.72
CA THR A 594 -11.40 -10.63 -11.13
C THR A 594 -9.91 -10.28 -11.19
N GLU A 595 -9.09 -11.28 -11.52
CA GLU A 595 -7.72 -11.11 -11.99
C GLU A 595 -7.73 -10.19 -13.22
N ILE A 596 -7.55 -8.89 -12.98
CA ILE A 596 -7.19 -7.95 -14.05
C ILE A 596 -5.69 -8.13 -14.24
N HIS A 597 -5.31 -9.05 -15.11
CA HIS A 597 -3.96 -9.14 -15.65
C HIS A 597 -3.52 -7.76 -16.15
N ALA A 598 -2.44 -7.26 -15.55
CA ALA A 598 -1.76 -6.06 -16.02
C ALA A 598 -0.75 -6.49 -17.09
N GLU A 599 -1.06 -6.18 -18.35
CA GLU A 599 -0.05 -6.13 -19.42
C GLU A 599 0.91 -4.96 -19.12
N PRO A 600 2.23 -5.19 -19.01
CA PRO A 600 3.22 -4.12 -18.93
C PRO A 600 3.64 -3.73 -20.36
N GLU A 601 3.25 -2.54 -20.80
CA GLU A 601 3.96 -1.90 -21.91
C GLU A 601 5.35 -1.47 -21.41
N GLY A 602 6.35 -2.28 -21.74
CA GLY A 602 7.71 -1.85 -22.11
C GLY A 602 8.62 -1.33 -21.00
N GLU A 603 9.18 -2.25 -20.19
CA GLU A 603 10.61 -2.28 -19.82
C GLU A 603 10.87 -3.65 -19.17
N SER A 604 11.74 -4.44 -19.79
CA SER A 604 12.11 -5.78 -19.34
C SER A 604 12.90 -5.69 -18.03
N ASP A 605 12.33 -6.13 -16.93
CA ASP A 605 13.08 -6.59 -15.77
C ASP A 605 12.36 -7.81 -15.18
N VAL A 606 13.02 -8.95 -15.29
CA VAL A 606 12.64 -10.24 -14.75
C VAL A 606 12.86 -10.20 -13.24
N ASP A 607 11.79 -10.28 -12.46
CA ASP A 607 11.68 -11.14 -11.27
C ASP A 607 10.33 -10.90 -10.58
N SER A 608 9.44 -11.86 -10.81
CA SER A 608 8.14 -12.03 -10.18
C SER A 608 8.27 -13.15 -9.16
N ASP A 609 8.18 -12.82 -7.87
CA ASP A 609 7.55 -13.66 -6.85
C ASP A 609 7.46 -12.87 -5.54
N ASP A 610 6.26 -12.34 -5.27
CA ASP A 610 5.90 -11.62 -4.06
C ASP A 610 4.74 -12.40 -3.40
N THR A 611 5.07 -13.56 -2.84
CA THR A 611 4.20 -14.27 -1.90
C THR A 611 5.00 -14.65 -0.65
N GLU A 612 4.59 -14.08 0.48
CA GLU A 612 4.34 -14.78 1.75
C GLU A 612 4.74 -14.04 3.04
N SER A 613 3.87 -14.27 4.03
CA SER A 613 3.98 -13.96 5.45
C SER A 613 3.40 -15.16 6.20
N VAL A 614 4.22 -15.92 6.93
CA VAL A 614 3.85 -16.61 8.18
C VAL A 614 5.08 -16.66 9.10
N ALA A 615 4.84 -16.42 10.39
CA ALA A 615 5.82 -16.32 11.47
C ALA A 615 6.22 -17.70 12.04
N THR A 616 7.42 -17.77 12.62
CA THR A 616 7.87 -18.83 13.53
C THR A 616 7.68 -18.38 14.97
N ASP A 617 7.16 -19.28 15.81
CA ASP A 617 6.84 -19.07 17.22
C ASP A 617 8.05 -18.59 18.05
N ALA A 618 7.83 -17.63 18.94
CA ALA A 618 8.73 -17.27 20.03
C ALA A 618 7.93 -17.22 21.35
N PRO A 619 8.50 -17.69 22.47
CA PRO A 619 7.76 -17.94 23.71
C PRO A 619 7.45 -16.66 24.49
N ASP A 620 6.24 -16.63 25.07
CA ASP A 620 5.78 -15.63 26.03
C ASP A 620 6.72 -15.50 27.24
N LYS A 621 7.26 -14.31 27.46
CA LYS A 621 7.76 -13.89 28.77
C LYS A 621 7.26 -12.51 29.17
N THR A 622 6.39 -12.55 30.18
CA THR A 622 6.22 -11.63 31.31
C THR A 622 6.01 -10.15 31.00
N GLY A 623 4.77 -9.72 31.23
CA GLY A 623 4.32 -8.34 31.12
C GLY A 623 5.08 -7.37 32.03
N SER A 624 5.51 -6.27 31.43
CA SER A 624 5.60 -4.99 32.12
C SER A 624 4.36 -4.16 31.77
N ALA A 625 3.78 -3.53 32.79
CA ALA A 625 2.71 -2.56 32.62
C ALA A 625 3.28 -1.36 31.85
N TYR A 626 2.95 -1.25 30.57
CA TYR A 626 3.36 -0.15 29.71
C TYR A 626 2.50 1.09 30.00
N GLU A 627 3.15 2.20 30.32
CA GLU A 627 2.49 3.46 30.64
C GLU A 627 2.21 4.25 29.34
N PHE A 628 0.96 4.68 29.14
CA PHE A 628 0.49 5.30 27.89
C PHE A 628 1.18 6.63 27.52
N THR A 629 1.94 7.23 28.44
CA THR A 629 2.73 8.45 28.24
C THR A 629 3.92 8.24 27.31
N ASP A 630 4.49 7.04 27.24
CA ASP A 630 5.69 6.74 26.42
C ASP A 630 5.41 6.73 24.91
N LEU A 631 4.17 6.43 24.49
CA LEU A 631 3.79 6.28 23.08
C LEU A 631 3.94 7.59 22.29
N ARG A 632 3.58 8.72 22.91
CA ARG A 632 3.71 10.05 22.29
C ARG A 632 5.18 10.41 22.06
N THR A 633 6.03 10.10 23.03
CA THR A 633 7.47 10.39 22.99
C THR A 633 8.14 9.60 21.87
N ILE A 634 7.82 8.32 21.72
CA ILE A 634 8.41 7.45 20.69
C ILE A 634 7.99 7.88 19.28
N ALA A 635 6.69 8.05 19.03
CA ALA A 635 6.21 8.42 17.70
C ALA A 635 6.76 9.79 17.26
N LYS A 636 6.76 10.78 18.17
CA LYS A 636 7.33 12.10 17.90
C LYS A 636 8.85 12.05 17.70
N ALA A 637 9.58 11.32 18.54
CA ALA A 637 11.02 11.15 18.39
C ALA A 637 11.37 10.50 17.04
N GLY A 638 10.57 9.55 16.55
CA GLY A 638 10.78 8.92 15.25
C GLY A 638 10.62 9.92 14.07
N ILE A 639 9.64 10.82 14.16
CA ILE A 639 9.46 11.90 13.18
C ILE A 639 10.59 12.92 13.28
N ASP A 640 10.92 13.39 14.49
CA ASP A 640 11.97 14.38 14.71
C ASP A 640 13.30 13.83 14.18
N GLN A 641 13.59 12.55 14.44
CA GLN A 641 14.76 11.86 13.94
C GLN A 641 14.78 11.80 12.40
N GLN A 642 13.65 11.50 11.78
CA GLN A 642 13.52 11.47 10.33
C GLN A 642 13.68 12.87 9.72
N ALA A 643 13.11 13.91 10.35
CA ALA A 643 13.20 15.30 9.91
C ALA A 643 14.64 15.82 9.98
N VAL A 644 15.33 15.62 11.11
CA VAL A 644 16.74 15.97 11.29
C VAL A 644 17.58 15.31 10.21
N SER A 645 17.49 13.98 10.07
CA SER A 645 18.29 13.26 9.08
C SER A 645 18.02 13.71 7.65
N ARG A 646 16.76 14.03 7.30
CA ARG A 646 16.41 14.58 5.99
C ARG A 646 17.03 15.95 5.75
N VAL A 647 16.91 16.88 6.70
CA VAL A 647 17.44 18.24 6.56
C VAL A 647 18.96 18.23 6.44
N PHE A 648 19.66 17.50 7.32
CA PHE A 648 21.12 17.43 7.28
C PHE A 648 21.65 16.73 6.02
N TYR A 649 20.92 15.75 5.49
CA TYR A 649 21.24 15.16 4.20
C TYR A 649 21.11 16.18 3.06
N GLU A 650 20.01 16.90 2.95
CA GLU A 650 19.85 17.92 1.89
C GLU A 650 20.87 19.06 2.03
N LEU A 651 21.14 19.48 3.27
CA LEU A 651 22.16 20.48 3.56
C LEU A 651 23.56 20.01 3.13
N SER A 652 23.95 18.76 3.38
CA SER A 652 25.27 18.27 2.97
C SER A 652 25.46 18.22 1.46
N GLN A 653 24.37 18.03 0.70
CA GLN A 653 24.38 18.04 -0.77
C GLN A 653 24.46 19.46 -1.36
N VAL A 654 23.90 20.46 -0.68
CA VAL A 654 23.81 21.84 -1.18
C VAL A 654 24.90 22.74 -0.59
N ALA A 655 25.43 22.42 0.60
CA ALA A 655 26.48 23.21 1.25
C ALA A 655 27.72 23.48 0.36
N PRO A 656 28.26 22.50 -0.38
CA PRO A 656 29.36 22.76 -1.32
C PRO A 656 28.96 23.76 -2.41
N LYS A 657 27.73 23.64 -2.93
CA LYS A 657 27.21 24.56 -3.95
C LYS A 657 27.01 25.97 -3.40
N PHE A 658 26.59 26.11 -2.13
CA PHE A 658 26.53 27.42 -1.48
C PHE A 658 27.91 28.04 -1.31
N ALA A 659 28.93 27.25 -1.00
CA ALA A 659 30.30 27.73 -0.97
C ALA A 659 30.78 28.20 -2.35
N ASP A 660 30.52 27.43 -3.41
CA ASP A 660 30.84 27.80 -4.79
C ASP A 660 30.10 29.09 -5.22
N MET A 661 28.80 29.18 -4.92
CA MET A 661 27.99 30.37 -5.21
C MET A 661 28.49 31.60 -4.46
N ALA A 662 28.85 31.46 -3.18
CA ALA A 662 29.44 32.55 -2.39
C ALA A 662 30.78 33.01 -2.99
N PHE A 663 31.58 32.09 -3.51
CA PHE A 663 32.82 32.41 -4.21
C PHE A 663 32.56 33.24 -5.47
N TYR A 664 31.59 32.86 -6.31
CA TYR A 664 31.22 33.63 -7.51
C TYR A 664 30.65 35.02 -7.21
N LEU A 665 30.01 35.20 -6.05
CA LEU A 665 29.39 36.46 -5.65
C LEU A 665 30.32 37.42 -4.92
N LYS A 666 31.54 37.00 -4.55
CA LYS A 666 32.47 37.75 -3.70
C LYS A 666 32.73 39.19 -4.19
N ASP A 667 32.78 39.38 -5.51
CA ASP A 667 33.07 40.67 -6.15
C ASP A 667 31.94 41.13 -7.09
N ALA A 668 30.77 40.50 -7.04
CA ALA A 668 29.64 40.81 -7.90
C ALA A 668 28.86 42.03 -7.38
N THR A 669 28.49 42.93 -8.30
CA THR A 669 27.61 44.07 -8.00
C THR A 669 26.23 43.85 -8.61
N LEU A 670 25.18 44.06 -7.82
CA LEU A 670 23.79 43.94 -8.29
C LEU A 670 23.42 45.22 -9.03
N THR A 671 23.07 45.09 -10.32
CA THR A 671 22.78 46.24 -11.20
C THR A 671 21.31 46.37 -11.58
N SER A 672 20.49 45.33 -11.36
CA SER A 672 19.06 45.34 -11.66
C SER A 672 18.18 45.22 -10.42
N ASP A 673 17.03 45.91 -10.42
CA ASP A 673 16.04 45.85 -9.34
C ASP A 673 15.46 44.43 -9.15
N SER A 674 15.39 43.65 -10.23
CA SER A 674 14.97 42.24 -10.20
C SER A 674 15.97 41.38 -9.42
N ASP A 675 17.27 41.59 -9.62
CA ASP A 675 18.30 40.83 -8.91
C ASP A 675 18.32 41.20 -7.43
N ILE A 676 18.14 42.49 -7.09
CA ILE A 676 17.99 42.94 -5.70
C ILE A 676 16.79 42.28 -5.02
N ALA A 677 15.64 42.21 -5.70
CA ALA A 677 14.44 41.56 -5.15
C ALA A 677 14.65 40.05 -4.95
N ASN A 678 15.28 39.38 -5.91
CA ASN A 678 15.60 37.94 -5.80
C ASN A 678 16.61 37.66 -4.68
N THR A 679 17.67 38.47 -4.55
CA THR A 679 18.65 38.35 -3.47
C THR A 679 18.00 38.55 -2.10
N ARG A 680 17.09 39.53 -1.95
CA ARG A 680 16.34 39.73 -0.69
C ARG A 680 15.46 38.53 -0.35
N LEU A 681 14.72 37.99 -1.32
CA LEU A 681 13.88 36.82 -1.12
C LEU A 681 14.72 35.60 -0.69
N PHE A 682 15.82 35.37 -1.38
CA PHE A 682 16.72 34.25 -1.10
C PHE A 682 17.41 34.39 0.26
N ASN A 683 17.88 35.60 0.61
CA ASN A 683 18.48 35.88 1.92
C ASN A 683 17.46 35.69 3.07
N ALA A 684 16.19 36.07 2.87
CA ALA A 684 15.14 35.82 3.84
C ALA A 684 14.92 34.31 4.08
N GLN A 685 14.95 33.50 3.01
CA GLN A 685 14.83 32.04 3.14
C GLN A 685 16.03 31.40 3.86
N ILE A 686 17.26 31.83 3.55
CA ILE A 686 18.45 31.40 4.30
C ILE A 686 18.33 31.82 5.77
N GLY A 687 17.92 33.06 6.04
CA GLY A 687 17.74 33.56 7.41
C GLY A 687 16.74 32.75 8.23
N LEU A 688 15.63 32.32 7.64
CA LEU A 688 14.67 31.41 8.29
C LEU A 688 15.32 30.07 8.64
N LEU A 689 16.07 29.47 7.71
CA LEU A 689 16.77 28.21 7.94
C LEU A 689 17.84 28.34 9.02
N THR A 690 18.66 29.40 8.97
CA THR A 690 19.67 29.69 10.00
C THR A 690 19.02 29.88 11.37
N THR A 691 17.89 30.59 11.45
CA THR A 691 17.15 30.78 12.71
C THR A 691 16.72 29.44 13.31
N GLU A 692 16.14 28.54 12.51
CA GLU A 692 15.73 27.22 12.99
C GLU A 692 16.92 26.34 13.38
N LEU A 693 18.02 26.37 12.63
CA LEU A 693 19.25 25.65 12.99
C LEU A 693 19.84 26.18 14.31
N SER A 694 19.91 27.50 14.47
CA SER A 694 20.36 28.13 15.73
C SER A 694 19.45 27.78 16.90
N ARG A 695 18.12 27.78 16.69
CA ARG A 695 17.15 27.32 17.69
C ARG A 695 17.44 25.88 18.09
N MET A 696 17.60 24.97 17.13
CA MET A 696 17.92 23.56 17.40
C MET A 696 19.20 23.41 18.23
N VAL A 697 20.28 24.11 17.84
CA VAL A 697 21.55 24.12 18.58
C VAL A 697 21.36 24.62 20.01
N ALA A 698 20.63 25.73 20.19
CA ALA A 698 20.34 26.29 21.52
C ALA A 698 19.56 25.33 22.41
N THR A 699 18.51 24.67 21.89
CA THR A 699 17.78 23.63 22.64
C THR A 699 18.67 22.46 23.03
N ALA A 700 19.56 22.00 22.14
CA ALA A 700 20.49 20.92 22.45
C ALA A 700 21.50 21.30 23.55
N HIS A 701 21.97 22.55 23.57
CA HIS A 701 22.88 23.07 24.59
C HIS A 701 22.19 23.27 25.95
N ALA A 702 20.90 23.64 25.96
CA ALA A 702 20.10 23.71 27.17
C ALA A 702 19.87 22.31 27.77
N SER A 703 19.50 21.32 26.95
CA SER A 703 19.33 19.93 27.41
C SER A 703 20.63 19.26 27.88
N SER A 704 21.80 19.76 27.48
CA SER A 704 23.11 19.29 27.97
C SER A 704 23.53 19.93 29.31
N LYS A 705 22.90 21.02 29.74
CA LYS A 705 23.27 21.75 30.96
C LYS A 705 22.36 21.47 32.16
N ASP A 706 21.18 20.91 31.96
CA ASP A 706 20.19 20.67 33.02
C ASP A 706 20.21 19.24 33.62
N ALA A 707 21.34 18.52 33.54
CA ALA A 707 21.51 17.25 34.25
C ALA A 707 21.77 17.42 35.77
N ASP A 708 21.93 18.66 36.27
CA ASP A 708 22.13 18.90 37.69
C ASP A 708 21.60 20.29 38.08
N SER A 709 20.29 20.41 38.27
CA SER A 709 19.64 21.24 39.29
C SER A 709 18.14 21.35 39.02
N THR A 710 17.33 20.93 39.99
CA THR A 710 15.94 21.38 40.11
C THR A 710 15.94 22.84 40.54
N PRO A 711 15.04 23.66 39.99
CA PRO A 711 14.15 24.35 40.91
C PRO A 711 12.69 24.36 40.46
N VAL A 712 11.87 24.40 41.51
CA VAL A 712 10.42 24.60 41.51
C VAL A 712 10.13 26.11 41.38
N ILE A 713 8.97 26.44 40.78
CA ILE A 713 8.04 27.55 41.10
C ILE A 713 7.69 28.48 39.92
N ALA A 714 6.36 28.70 39.85
CA ALA A 714 5.58 29.83 39.35
C ALA A 714 5.17 29.87 37.87
N THR A 715 3.92 29.44 37.69
CA THR A 715 2.97 29.93 36.71
C THR A 715 2.86 31.45 36.72
N ASP A 716 3.12 32.09 35.59
CA ASP A 716 2.50 33.36 35.23
C ASP A 716 2.06 33.32 33.77
N VAL A 717 0.75 33.53 33.59
CA VAL A 717 0.05 33.49 32.30
C VAL A 717 -0.08 34.92 31.80
N PRO A 718 0.45 35.28 30.61
CA PRO A 718 0.04 36.51 29.96
C PRO A 718 -1.29 36.28 29.22
N SER A 719 -2.30 37.04 29.64
CA SER A 719 -3.62 37.17 29.02
C SER A 719 -3.55 37.22 27.49
N ALA A 720 -4.28 36.29 26.88
CA ALA A 720 -4.56 36.26 25.45
C ALA A 720 -5.34 37.51 25.04
N THR A 721 -4.75 38.33 24.18
CA THR A 721 -5.45 39.38 23.46
C THR A 721 -6.43 38.72 22.48
N LEU A 722 -7.72 38.90 22.74
CA LEU A 722 -8.83 38.48 21.88
C LEU A 722 -8.65 39.06 20.47
N LEU A 723 -8.28 38.21 19.51
CA LEU A 723 -8.49 38.51 18.10
C LEU A 723 -9.96 38.29 17.77
N SER A 724 -10.62 39.41 17.48
CA SER A 724 -12.00 39.50 17.01
C SER A 724 -12.26 38.58 15.81
N THR A 725 -13.26 37.73 15.93
CA THR A 725 -13.90 37.04 14.79
C THR A 725 -14.37 38.05 13.75
N PRO A 726 -14.02 37.91 12.46
CA PRO A 726 -14.60 38.75 11.43
C PRO A 726 -16.08 38.39 11.27
N ARG A 727 -16.94 39.39 11.45
CA ARG A 727 -18.35 39.34 11.07
C ARG A 727 -18.46 38.97 9.59
N ALA A 728 -19.30 38.00 9.28
CA ALA A 728 -19.61 37.60 7.90
C ALA A 728 -20.18 38.79 7.11
N SER A 729 -19.35 39.43 6.27
CA SER A 729 -19.85 40.33 5.24
C SER A 729 -20.39 39.50 4.07
N LYS A 730 -21.50 39.93 3.48
CA LYS A 730 -22.05 39.34 2.26
C LYS A 730 -21.02 39.53 1.13
N ARG A 731 -20.25 38.47 0.84
CA ARG A 731 -19.25 38.44 -0.23
C ARG A 731 -19.91 38.47 -1.60
N ASN A 732 -19.31 39.18 -2.56
CA ASN A 732 -19.74 39.17 -3.95
C ASN A 732 -19.31 37.86 -4.62
N ARG A 733 -20.26 37.19 -5.31
CA ARG A 733 -20.08 35.90 -6.00
C ARG A 733 -18.99 35.87 -7.09
N LEU A 734 -18.49 37.03 -7.53
CA LEU A 734 -17.55 37.15 -8.65
C LEU A 734 -16.07 36.96 -8.25
N ASP A 735 -15.77 36.90 -6.95
CA ASP A 735 -14.40 36.89 -6.45
C ASP A 735 -13.83 35.48 -6.19
N ILE A 736 -14.61 34.41 -6.42
CA ILE A 736 -14.15 33.03 -6.20
C ILE A 736 -13.26 32.57 -7.36
N ILE A 737 -12.06 32.10 -7.02
CA ILE A 737 -11.04 31.62 -7.95
C ILE A 737 -11.11 30.09 -8.03
N GLY A 738 -10.86 29.53 -9.22
CA GLY A 738 -10.78 28.07 -9.37
C GLY A 738 -9.48 27.48 -8.85
N PRO A 739 -9.41 26.14 -8.66
CA PRO A 739 -8.15 25.47 -8.40
C PRO A 739 -7.17 25.67 -9.57
N SER A 740 -5.89 25.89 -9.24
CA SER A 740 -4.85 26.35 -10.16
C SER A 740 -4.75 25.49 -11.44
N PRO A 741 -4.75 26.09 -12.65
CA PRO A 741 -4.54 25.37 -13.90
C PRO A 741 -3.04 25.32 -14.25
N GLU A 742 -2.39 24.15 -14.29
CA GLU A 742 -1.08 24.02 -14.99
C GLU A 742 -0.66 22.55 -15.24
N LYS A 743 0.32 22.35 -16.14
CA LYS A 743 0.71 21.10 -16.84
C LYS A 743 0.91 19.86 -15.93
N ALA A 744 0.70 18.68 -16.54
CA ALA A 744 0.72 17.35 -15.93
C ALA A 744 1.92 17.14 -14.97
N GLN A 745 1.64 16.58 -13.79
CA GLN A 745 2.65 16.22 -12.80
C GLN A 745 2.55 14.73 -12.49
N LYS A 746 3.71 14.08 -12.44
CA LYS A 746 3.91 12.80 -11.78
C LYS A 746 4.21 13.10 -10.30
N ARG A 747 3.68 12.27 -9.38
CA ARG A 747 4.10 12.30 -7.97
C ARG A 747 5.62 12.09 -7.97
N HIS A 748 6.39 13.03 -7.40
CA HIS A 748 7.74 12.66 -6.97
C HIS A 748 7.58 11.72 -5.80
N ASN A 749 8.27 10.59 -5.83
CA ASN A 749 8.20 9.61 -4.76
C ASN A 749 8.56 10.27 -3.42
N SER A 750 7.85 9.93 -2.36
CA SER A 750 8.27 10.17 -0.98
C SER A 750 9.66 9.56 -0.80
N TYR A 751 10.58 10.33 -0.24
CA TYR A 751 11.98 9.94 -0.12
C TYR A 751 12.42 10.05 1.33
N ALA A 752 12.85 8.94 1.92
CA ALA A 752 13.80 8.97 3.04
C ALA A 752 15.09 9.73 2.61
N PRO A 753 15.86 10.35 3.52
CA PRO A 753 17.16 10.98 3.22
C PRO A 753 17.97 10.10 2.29
N HIS A 754 18.49 10.73 1.24
CA HIS A 754 18.59 10.04 -0.02
C HIS A 754 19.87 9.27 -0.22
#